data_AF-A0A2K1ZS82-F1
#
_entry.id   AF-A0A2K1ZS82-F1
#
_cell.length_a   1.000
_cell.length_b   1.000
_cell.length_c   1.000
_cell.angle_alpha   90.00
_cell.angle_beta   90.00
_cell.angle_gamma   90.00
#
_symmetry.space_group_name_H-M   'P 1'
#
loop_
_entity.id
_entity.type
_entity.pdbx_description
1 polymer ?
#
loop_
_entity_poly.entity_id
_entity_poly.type
_entity_poly.pdbx_seq_one_letter_code
_entity_poly.pdbx_strand_id
1 'polypeptide(L)'
;MIEVTNLRDQINSFFPNLFFIYSIFYKKEKAKPQTTQATKRNLLCFNKPSFQLKQFFSQKPNLSMDTETSPFETSEMLADFLASTPLLSESWRLCNLATANSPQSFVVDQVGSIGYVAFSGTLFVSGSDPSFKNLVRLPVHDVAGNDLFVPLHDQNEGEEPVMVQGALLRIFENIYSDPSFQNQMSTLMQTSQSIIFTGHSIGGTAASLAALWLLSYLQSNSPNLSVLCITFGSPLLGNETLSRAILRERWGGKFCHVVSKYDLMPRILFAPLDPIAPLIKPLLQFWHLYMTSPHLGLLAVQRNDEYEAEIFQFVLVHLGRLVEAGEEAVTGVFRPFGNYFFCSEDGAICVDNVESVIKMMYLLLATGSPSYSIEDHLKYGDYVERISSQFLERKSSMEGELPESSYEAGVVLALQSSGIASQEPVAGRAKDCLKAARRMGRTPNLNCANLAIKLSRINPYRAEIEWYKALCDRSDDQMGYYDSFKRRGASKRDFKVNLNRHKLAQFWDNVIDLMESNQLPHDFHKHGKWVYSSQSYKLLVEPLDIAEYYRTGMHHSKGHYINHGRERRYQIFDRWWKNVRVEENKRSKFASLTQDTCFWAKVEEARGLLDDVGNTRDPSHSAFLWKNMDGFANYAKALVEAKEVSIDVVAKNSSYSLWLKDYNELKSQREQFRPQFSGFMNREIVP
;
A
#
# COMPACT_ATOMS: atom_id res chain seq x y z
N MET A 1 11.95 -3.61 28.68
CA MET A 1 10.59 -3.11 28.33
C MET A 1 10.61 -2.40 26.98
N ILE A 2 11.55 -1.46 26.73
CA ILE A 2 11.79 -0.81 25.42
C ILE A 2 12.17 -1.82 24.32
N GLU A 3 12.91 -2.89 24.67
CA GLU A 3 13.37 -3.92 23.72
C GLU A 3 12.24 -4.81 23.16
N VAL A 4 11.23 -5.13 23.96
CA VAL A 4 10.04 -5.90 23.52
C VAL A 4 9.14 -5.06 22.61
N THR A 5 9.14 -3.74 22.81
CA THR A 5 8.40 -2.80 21.95
C THR A 5 9.02 -2.76 20.55
N ASN A 6 10.36 -2.75 20.46
CA ASN A 6 11.08 -2.68 19.19
C ASN A 6 10.84 -3.92 18.30
N LEU A 7 10.96 -5.14 18.86
CA LEU A 7 10.68 -6.38 18.10
C LEU A 7 9.21 -6.45 17.64
N ARG A 8 8.28 -6.01 18.49
CA ARG A 8 6.85 -5.98 18.15
C ARG A 8 6.55 -5.01 17.01
N ASP A 9 7.14 -3.82 17.05
CA ASP A 9 6.95 -2.80 16.01
C ASP A 9 7.58 -3.23 14.68
N GLN A 10 8.67 -3.99 14.72
CA GLN A 10 9.35 -4.53 13.53
C GLN A 10 8.63 -5.73 12.91
N ILE A 11 8.16 -6.70 13.72
CA ILE A 11 7.25 -7.75 13.23
C ILE A 11 5.97 -7.14 12.65
N ASN A 12 5.44 -6.07 13.25
CA ASN A 12 4.32 -5.34 12.68
C ASN A 12 4.67 -4.61 11.37
N SER A 13 5.94 -4.29 11.12
CA SER A 13 6.40 -3.75 9.83
C SER A 13 6.44 -4.83 8.75
N PHE A 14 6.88 -6.06 9.08
CA PHE A 14 6.91 -7.19 8.15
C PHE A 14 5.52 -7.79 7.93
N PHE A 15 4.76 -8.01 9.01
CA PHE A 15 3.43 -8.61 9.01
C PHE A 15 2.50 -7.84 9.97
N PRO A 16 1.86 -6.75 9.52
CA PRO A 16 0.98 -5.95 10.36
C PRO A 16 -0.21 -6.80 10.82
N ASN A 17 -0.42 -6.85 12.13
CA ASN A 17 -1.43 -7.66 12.85
C ASN A 17 -1.08 -9.15 13.04
N LEU A 18 0.14 -9.60 12.75
CA LEU A 18 0.53 -11.00 12.95
C LEU A 18 0.35 -11.46 14.41
N PHE A 19 0.74 -10.63 15.38
CA PHE A 19 0.50 -10.91 16.80
C PHE A 19 -0.99 -11.00 17.17
N PHE A 20 -1.83 -10.18 16.53
CA PHE A 20 -3.27 -10.23 16.74
C PHE A 20 -3.85 -11.54 16.21
N ILE A 21 -3.47 -11.93 15.00
CA ILE A 21 -3.85 -13.19 14.36
C ILE A 21 -3.37 -14.38 15.22
N TYR A 22 -2.11 -14.38 15.66
CA TYR A 22 -1.57 -15.42 16.54
C TYR A 22 -2.36 -15.52 17.87
N SER A 23 -2.74 -14.39 18.46
CA SER A 23 -3.51 -14.37 19.71
C SER A 23 -4.90 -15.01 19.59
N ILE A 24 -5.51 -14.98 18.41
CA ILE A 24 -6.80 -15.63 18.11
C ILE A 24 -6.63 -17.15 18.18
N PHE A 25 -5.58 -17.70 17.55
CA PHE A 25 -5.27 -19.14 17.61
C PHE A 25 -5.01 -19.62 19.03
N TYR A 26 -4.21 -18.87 19.80
CA TYR A 26 -3.83 -19.26 21.16
C TYR A 26 -5.01 -19.25 22.15
N LYS A 27 -6.00 -18.37 21.95
CA LYS A 27 -7.24 -18.38 22.76
C LYS A 27 -8.09 -19.63 22.53
N LYS A 28 -8.03 -20.25 21.35
CA LYS A 28 -8.77 -21.47 20.99
C LYS A 28 -8.18 -22.73 21.63
N GLU A 29 -6.86 -22.83 21.74
CA GLU A 29 -6.19 -23.97 22.39
C GLU A 29 -6.58 -24.12 23.87
N LYS A 30 -6.81 -23.02 24.57
CA LYS A 30 -7.29 -23.03 25.97
C LYS A 30 -8.75 -23.46 26.13
N ALA A 31 -9.53 -23.54 25.04
CA ALA A 31 -10.96 -23.87 25.08
C ALA A 31 -11.28 -25.37 24.87
N LYS A 32 -10.28 -26.24 24.65
CA LYS A 32 -10.49 -27.70 24.60
C LYS A 32 -10.33 -28.33 26.01
N PRO A 33 -11.25 -29.21 26.46
CA PRO A 33 -11.13 -29.87 27.75
C PRO A 33 -10.04 -30.96 27.71
N GLN A 34 -9.36 -31.10 28.85
CA GLN A 34 -8.15 -31.89 29.09
C GLN A 34 -8.33 -33.38 28.78
N THR A 35 -7.35 -33.97 28.09
CA THR A 35 -6.91 -35.36 28.36
C THR A 35 -5.41 -35.50 28.10
N THR A 36 -4.76 -36.25 28.98
CA THR A 36 -3.34 -36.61 29.08
C THR A 36 -2.37 -35.58 29.68
N GLN A 37 -1.76 -36.02 30.79
CA GLN A 37 -1.07 -35.25 31.81
C GLN A 37 0.45 -35.08 31.53
N ALA A 38 0.87 -35.22 30.27
CA ALA A 38 2.27 -35.07 29.85
C ALA A 38 2.61 -33.66 29.32
N THR A 39 1.61 -32.88 28.91
CA THR A 39 1.81 -31.58 28.23
C THR A 39 1.85 -30.37 29.17
N LYS A 40 1.60 -30.56 30.48
CA LYS A 40 1.52 -29.45 31.45
C LYS A 40 2.86 -28.90 31.94
N ARG A 41 4.01 -29.51 31.58
CA ARG A 41 5.33 -29.06 32.07
C ARG A 41 6.07 -28.06 31.19
N ASN A 42 5.69 -27.88 29.92
CA ASN A 42 6.46 -27.05 28.97
C ASN A 42 5.81 -25.71 28.56
N LEU A 43 4.63 -25.35 29.10
CA LEU A 43 3.94 -24.08 28.76
C LEU A 43 4.19 -22.92 29.75
N LEU A 44 5.09 -23.08 30.73
CA LEU A 44 5.41 -22.03 31.71
C LEU A 44 6.57 -21.10 31.31
N CYS A 45 7.21 -21.31 30.15
CA CYS A 45 8.44 -20.59 29.79
C CYS A 45 8.23 -19.22 29.11
N PHE A 46 7.01 -18.82 28.76
CA PHE A 46 6.75 -17.49 28.17
C PHE A 46 6.35 -16.40 29.17
N ASN A 47 6.35 -16.67 30.47
CA ASN A 47 5.92 -15.71 31.51
C ASN A 47 7.00 -15.29 32.51
N LYS A 48 8.30 -15.49 32.22
CA LYS A 48 9.38 -14.90 33.03
C LYS A 48 10.56 -14.43 32.18
N PRO A 49 10.72 -13.13 31.91
CA PRO A 49 12.00 -12.58 31.48
C PRO A 49 12.81 -12.23 32.73
N SER A 50 13.52 -13.20 33.29
CA SER A 50 14.61 -12.93 34.24
C SER A 50 15.53 -14.14 34.33
N PHE A 51 16.84 -13.89 34.26
CA PHE A 51 17.98 -14.82 34.12
C PHE A 51 18.22 -15.25 32.66
N GLN A 52 19.24 -14.78 31.93
CA GLN A 52 20.61 -14.41 32.32
C GLN A 52 21.02 -13.07 31.67
N LEU A 53 21.24 -12.04 32.48
CA LEU A 53 21.77 -10.74 32.03
C LEU A 53 22.58 -10.07 33.15
N LYS A 54 23.38 -10.87 33.86
CA LYS A 54 24.29 -10.39 34.91
C LYS A 54 25.67 -10.99 34.71
N GLN A 55 26.42 -10.45 33.75
CA GLN A 55 27.89 -10.34 33.81
C GLN A 55 28.42 -9.71 32.52
N PHE A 56 28.19 -8.40 32.28
CA PHE A 56 29.01 -7.61 31.35
C PHE A 56 28.73 -6.12 31.60
N PHE A 57 29.12 -5.61 32.77
CA PHE A 57 29.22 -4.16 32.97
C PHE A 57 30.42 -3.84 33.85
N SER A 58 31.56 -3.62 33.20
CA SER A 58 32.56 -2.67 33.68
C SER A 58 33.40 -2.24 32.49
N GLN A 59 32.96 -1.17 31.82
CA GLN A 59 33.82 -0.20 31.12
C GLN A 59 32.94 0.99 30.69
N LYS A 60 33.40 2.21 31.03
CA LYS A 60 32.74 3.48 30.70
C LYS A 60 32.74 3.71 29.18
N PRO A 61 31.65 4.19 28.56
CA PRO A 61 31.69 4.58 27.16
C PRO A 61 32.21 6.02 27.00
N ASN A 62 33.22 6.19 26.15
CA ASN A 62 33.50 7.46 25.49
C ASN A 62 32.43 7.69 24.41
N LEU A 63 31.97 8.94 24.28
CA LEU A 63 30.99 9.35 23.28
C LEU A 63 31.60 9.25 21.86
N SER A 64 31.24 8.20 21.12
CA SER A 64 31.15 8.22 19.65
C SER A 64 29.76 7.72 19.28
N MET A 65 28.93 8.61 18.74
CA MET A 65 27.51 8.38 18.49
C MET A 65 27.29 7.72 17.12
N ASP A 66 27.97 6.60 16.87
CA ASP A 66 27.83 5.81 15.64
C ASP A 66 27.21 4.44 15.94
N THR A 67 26.11 4.17 15.23
CA THR A 67 25.49 2.86 15.03
C THR A 67 25.12 2.05 16.29
N GLU A 68 24.08 2.46 17.02
CA GLU A 68 23.32 1.49 17.82
C GLU A 68 22.52 0.58 16.87
N THR A 69 23.15 -0.49 16.43
CA THR A 69 22.54 -1.62 15.74
C THR A 69 21.53 -2.29 16.67
N SER A 70 20.28 -2.54 16.23
CA SER A 70 19.39 -3.46 16.97
C SER A 70 20.05 -4.84 17.02
N PRO A 71 20.43 -5.37 18.19
CA PRO A 71 21.30 -6.55 18.29
C PRO A 71 20.59 -7.89 18.05
N PHE A 72 19.28 -7.89 17.74
CA PHE A 72 18.41 -9.07 17.86
C PHE A 72 17.57 -9.40 16.63
N GLU A 73 17.83 -8.83 15.46
CA GLU A 73 16.95 -9.08 14.30
C GLU A 73 17.73 -9.46 13.05
N THR A 74 17.54 -10.71 12.64
CA THR A 74 18.04 -11.28 11.39
C THR A 74 16.86 -11.82 10.60
N SER A 75 17.03 -11.93 9.27
CA SER A 75 16.03 -12.48 8.36
C SER A 75 15.54 -13.88 8.78
N GLU A 76 16.40 -14.64 9.44
CA GLU A 76 16.15 -15.98 9.97
C GLU A 76 15.20 -15.95 11.19
N MET A 77 15.43 -15.09 12.18
CA MET A 77 14.55 -14.99 13.36
C MET A 77 13.10 -14.63 12.99
N LEU A 78 12.92 -13.79 11.96
CA LEU A 78 11.58 -13.46 11.44
C LEU A 78 10.90 -14.65 10.78
N ALA A 79 11.68 -15.49 10.08
CA ALA A 79 11.17 -16.70 9.46
C ALA A 79 10.77 -17.74 10.51
N ASP A 80 11.62 -17.95 11.52
CA ASP A 80 11.34 -18.82 12.66
C ASP A 80 10.07 -18.39 13.41
N PHE A 81 9.88 -17.08 13.61
CA PHE A 81 8.66 -16.56 14.23
C PHE A 81 7.41 -16.90 13.40
N LEU A 82 7.43 -16.65 12.08
CA LEU A 82 6.29 -16.96 11.22
C LEU A 82 6.01 -18.48 11.18
N ALA A 83 7.06 -19.29 11.09
CA ALA A 83 6.97 -20.75 11.08
C ALA A 83 6.42 -21.36 12.37
N SER A 84 6.64 -20.70 13.51
CA SER A 84 6.04 -21.08 14.79
C SER A 84 4.53 -20.82 14.90
N THR A 85 3.94 -20.14 13.90
CA THR A 85 2.50 -19.89 13.82
C THR A 85 1.79 -20.92 12.92
N PRO A 86 0.50 -21.20 13.13
CA PRO A 86 -0.25 -22.12 12.26
C PRO A 86 -0.58 -21.53 10.88
N LEU A 87 -0.10 -20.33 10.55
CA LEU A 87 -0.49 -19.63 9.33
C LEU A 87 0.00 -20.31 8.07
N LEU A 88 1.27 -20.75 8.05
CA LEU A 88 1.84 -21.43 6.90
C LEU A 88 1.20 -22.80 6.68
N SER A 89 1.05 -23.59 7.74
CA SER A 89 0.46 -24.93 7.67
C SER A 89 -1.02 -24.90 7.29
N GLU A 90 -1.81 -23.99 7.88
CA GLU A 90 -3.23 -23.87 7.55
C GLU A 90 -3.46 -23.32 6.13
N SER A 91 -2.65 -22.34 5.72
CA SER A 91 -2.71 -21.81 4.35
C SER A 91 -2.35 -22.87 3.32
N TRP A 92 -1.30 -23.66 3.57
CA TRP A 92 -0.90 -24.76 2.68
C TRP A 92 -1.95 -25.87 2.62
N ARG A 93 -2.53 -26.27 3.78
CA ARG A 93 -3.61 -27.25 3.86
C ARG A 93 -4.77 -26.87 2.93
N LEU A 94 -5.16 -25.59 2.92
CA LEU A 94 -6.23 -25.11 2.06
C LEU A 94 -5.83 -24.97 0.59
N CYS A 95 -4.56 -24.66 0.28
CA CYS A 95 -4.06 -24.75 -1.11
C CYS A 95 -4.24 -26.16 -1.69
N ASN A 96 -3.90 -27.19 -0.91
CA ASN A 96 -4.08 -28.58 -1.33
C ASN A 96 -5.57 -28.92 -1.52
N LEU A 97 -6.43 -28.46 -0.61
CA LEU A 97 -7.87 -28.68 -0.72
C LEU A 97 -8.46 -28.00 -1.97
N ALA A 98 -8.08 -26.75 -2.23
CA ALA A 98 -8.53 -26.01 -3.42
C ALA A 98 -8.08 -26.69 -4.72
N THR A 99 -6.88 -27.26 -4.73
CA THR A 99 -6.34 -27.97 -5.91
C THR A 99 -6.98 -29.34 -6.12
N ALA A 100 -7.25 -30.08 -5.03
CA ALA A 100 -7.93 -31.37 -5.08
C ALA A 100 -9.41 -31.26 -5.51
N ASN A 101 -10.08 -30.14 -5.19
CA ASN A 101 -11.49 -29.90 -5.53
C ASN A 101 -11.70 -29.38 -6.97
N SER A 102 -10.73 -29.54 -7.87
CA SER A 102 -10.89 -29.19 -9.29
C SER A 102 -12.15 -29.86 -9.87
N PRO A 103 -13.07 -29.10 -10.52
CA PRO A 103 -12.84 -27.81 -11.16
C PRO A 103 -13.23 -26.56 -10.33
N GLN A 104 -13.50 -26.65 -9.03
CA GLN A 104 -13.73 -25.43 -8.22
C GLN A 104 -12.49 -24.55 -8.22
N SER A 105 -12.67 -23.28 -8.56
CA SER A 105 -11.59 -22.31 -8.69
C SER A 105 -11.03 -21.83 -7.35
N PHE A 106 -11.84 -21.88 -6.30
CA PHE A 106 -11.47 -21.47 -4.95
C PHE A 106 -12.24 -22.28 -3.89
N VAL A 107 -11.72 -22.27 -2.66
CA VAL A 107 -12.33 -22.84 -1.46
C VAL A 107 -12.28 -21.81 -0.34
N VAL A 108 -13.35 -21.75 0.44
CA VAL A 108 -13.43 -20.91 1.64
C VAL A 108 -13.54 -21.78 2.88
N ASP A 109 -12.82 -21.41 3.92
CA ASP A 109 -12.91 -22.01 5.24
C ASP A 109 -12.86 -20.92 6.31
N GLN A 110 -13.40 -21.16 7.50
CA GLN A 110 -13.38 -20.19 8.59
C GLN A 110 -12.92 -20.86 9.89
N VAL A 111 -11.80 -20.39 10.42
CA VAL A 111 -11.21 -20.88 11.67
C VAL A 111 -11.32 -19.79 12.73
N GLY A 112 -12.37 -19.86 13.55
CA GLY A 112 -12.65 -18.84 14.56
C GLY A 112 -13.02 -17.51 13.90
N SER A 113 -12.31 -16.43 14.23
CA SER A 113 -12.52 -15.11 13.61
C SER A 113 -11.64 -14.86 12.37
N ILE A 114 -10.99 -15.91 11.84
CA ILE A 114 -10.15 -15.82 10.64
C ILE A 114 -10.83 -16.56 9.50
N GLY A 115 -11.17 -15.82 8.45
CA GLY A 115 -11.62 -16.39 7.17
C GLY A 115 -10.43 -16.71 6.29
N TYR A 116 -10.44 -17.87 5.66
CA TYR A 116 -9.46 -18.27 4.66
C TYR A 116 -10.12 -18.41 3.30
N VAL A 117 -9.43 -17.94 2.27
CA VAL A 117 -9.85 -18.07 0.88
C VAL A 117 -8.66 -18.60 0.09
N ALA A 118 -8.76 -19.85 -0.34
CA ALA A 118 -7.70 -20.53 -1.08
C ALA A 118 -8.08 -20.68 -2.55
N PHE A 119 -7.16 -20.34 -3.45
CA PHE A 119 -7.34 -20.48 -4.88
C PHE A 119 -6.58 -21.69 -5.42
N SER A 120 -7.19 -22.40 -6.37
CA SER A 120 -6.60 -23.60 -6.97
C SER A 120 -5.32 -23.28 -7.75
N GLY A 121 -4.30 -24.14 -7.65
CA GLY A 121 -3.07 -24.00 -8.43
C GLY A 121 -3.23 -24.35 -9.91
N THR A 122 -4.32 -25.02 -10.28
CA THR A 122 -4.58 -25.49 -11.66
C THR A 122 -5.64 -24.66 -12.40
N LEU A 123 -5.74 -23.38 -12.05
CA LEU A 123 -6.67 -22.44 -12.70
C LEU A 123 -6.25 -22.23 -14.16
N PHE A 124 -7.07 -22.70 -15.09
CA PHE A 124 -6.94 -22.37 -16.51
C PHE A 124 -8.27 -21.99 -17.12
N VAL A 125 -8.29 -20.89 -17.86
CA VAL A 125 -9.42 -20.53 -18.72
C VAL A 125 -9.24 -21.26 -20.04
N SER A 126 -10.19 -22.11 -20.40
CA SER A 126 -10.18 -22.83 -21.67
C SER A 126 -10.08 -21.82 -22.83
N GLY A 127 -9.05 -21.94 -23.67
CA GLY A 127 -8.78 -21.02 -24.80
C GLY A 127 -7.94 -19.78 -24.50
N SER A 128 -7.45 -19.59 -23.27
CA SER A 128 -6.48 -18.52 -22.96
C SER A 128 -5.06 -18.87 -23.45
N ASP A 129 -4.35 -17.89 -24.03
CA ASP A 129 -2.94 -18.05 -24.40
C ASP A 129 -2.11 -18.16 -23.11
N PRO A 130 -1.48 -19.32 -22.82
CA PRO A 130 -0.67 -19.54 -21.62
C PRO A 130 0.62 -18.72 -21.62
N SER A 131 0.87 -17.94 -22.67
CA SER A 131 2.17 -17.38 -22.98
C SER A 131 2.71 -16.36 -21.97
N PHE A 132 1.95 -16.00 -20.94
CA PHE A 132 2.30 -14.99 -19.93
C PHE A 132 2.74 -13.62 -20.52
N LYS A 133 2.62 -13.41 -21.84
CA LYS A 133 3.30 -12.39 -22.66
C LYS A 133 2.99 -10.94 -22.33
N ASN A 134 1.83 -10.66 -21.73
CA ASN A 134 1.27 -9.31 -21.72
C ASN A 134 1.12 -8.76 -20.31
N LEU A 135 1.94 -7.77 -19.99
CA LEU A 135 1.60 -6.77 -19.00
C LEU A 135 0.42 -5.95 -19.55
N VAL A 136 -0.69 -5.92 -18.82
CA VAL A 136 -1.88 -5.13 -19.14
C VAL A 136 -2.14 -4.14 -18.00
N ARG A 137 -2.78 -3.01 -18.32
CA ARG A 137 -3.16 -2.03 -17.30
C ARG A 137 -4.11 -2.68 -16.29
N LEU A 138 -3.81 -2.48 -15.01
CA LEU A 138 -4.73 -2.87 -13.94
C LEU A 138 -6.01 -2.01 -14.07
N PRO A 139 -7.22 -2.61 -14.04
CA PRO A 139 -8.44 -1.86 -14.22
C PRO A 139 -8.79 -1.03 -12.98
N VAL A 140 -9.25 0.21 -13.18
CA VAL A 140 -9.72 1.04 -12.07
C VAL A 140 -11.12 0.60 -11.62
N HIS A 141 -11.97 0.25 -12.58
CA HIS A 141 -13.35 -0.19 -12.38
C HIS A 141 -13.61 -1.55 -13.04
N ASP A 142 -14.60 -2.30 -12.53
CA ASP A 142 -15.13 -3.49 -13.20
C ASP A 142 -16.04 -3.13 -14.39
N VAL A 143 -16.56 -4.16 -15.08
CA VAL A 143 -17.47 -3.98 -16.23
C VAL A 143 -18.78 -3.27 -15.85
N ALA A 144 -19.19 -3.35 -14.58
CA ALA A 144 -20.38 -2.68 -14.06
C ALA A 144 -20.09 -1.25 -13.54
N GLY A 145 -18.83 -0.80 -13.57
CA GLY A 145 -18.41 0.51 -13.09
C GLY A 145 -18.09 0.56 -11.59
N ASN A 146 -18.00 -0.57 -10.89
CA ASN A 146 -17.59 -0.60 -9.49
C ASN A 146 -16.07 -0.46 -9.34
N ASP A 147 -15.62 0.27 -8.34
CA ASP A 147 -14.20 0.45 -8.01
C ASP A 147 -13.53 -0.88 -7.64
N LEU A 148 -12.41 -1.21 -8.31
CA LEU A 148 -11.62 -2.41 -8.03
C LEU A 148 -10.29 -2.08 -7.35
N PHE A 149 -9.44 -1.29 -8.02
CA PHE A 149 -8.03 -1.09 -7.63
C PHE A 149 -7.65 0.39 -7.50
N VAL A 150 -8.64 1.27 -7.29
CA VAL A 150 -8.50 2.74 -7.29
C VAL A 150 -7.25 3.26 -6.56
N PRO A 151 -6.93 2.84 -5.32
CA PRO A 151 -5.79 3.39 -4.58
C PRO A 151 -4.44 3.15 -5.24
N LEU A 152 -4.30 2.11 -6.06
CA LEU A 152 -3.04 1.77 -6.74
C LEU A 152 -2.71 2.71 -7.91
N HIS A 153 -3.67 3.53 -8.35
CA HIS A 153 -3.51 4.43 -9.48
C HIS A 153 -3.11 5.87 -9.09
N ASP A 154 -2.87 6.15 -7.80
CA ASP A 154 -2.36 7.44 -7.29
C ASP A 154 -0.86 7.61 -7.62
N GLN A 155 -0.58 7.98 -8.88
CA GLN A 155 0.76 8.09 -9.47
C GLN A 155 1.16 9.54 -9.73
N ASN A 156 2.48 9.79 -9.79
CA ASN A 156 3.00 11.10 -10.19
C ASN A 156 2.81 11.31 -11.70
N GLU A 157 2.66 12.56 -12.13
CA GLU A 157 2.61 12.90 -13.56
C GLU A 157 3.86 12.36 -14.29
N GLY A 158 3.66 11.54 -15.32
CA GLY A 158 4.73 10.95 -16.12
C GLY A 158 5.20 9.55 -15.70
N GLU A 159 4.66 8.98 -14.62
CA GLU A 159 4.92 7.57 -14.26
C GLU A 159 4.21 6.59 -15.21
N GLU A 160 4.84 5.44 -15.49
CA GLU A 160 4.20 4.33 -16.21
C GLU A 160 3.03 3.79 -15.38
N PRO A 161 1.87 3.47 -15.97
CA PRO A 161 0.70 2.94 -15.25
C PRO A 161 1.00 1.66 -14.47
N VAL A 162 0.12 1.32 -13.52
CA VAL A 162 0.16 0.00 -12.87
C VAL A 162 -0.18 -1.07 -13.89
N MET A 163 0.75 -2.00 -14.11
CA MET A 163 0.57 -3.10 -15.05
C MET A 163 0.67 -4.44 -14.32
N VAL A 164 -0.17 -5.38 -14.70
CA VAL A 164 -0.19 -6.77 -14.20
C VAL A 164 -0.22 -7.78 -15.34
N GLN A 165 0.11 -9.03 -15.03
CA GLN A 165 0.05 -10.13 -15.96
C GLN A 165 -1.41 -10.37 -16.40
N GLY A 166 -1.69 -10.24 -17.70
CA GLY A 166 -3.06 -10.23 -18.22
C GLY A 166 -3.83 -11.55 -18.15
N ALA A 167 -3.18 -12.70 -18.25
CA ALA A 167 -3.83 -14.00 -18.10
C ALA A 167 -4.25 -14.27 -16.64
N LEU A 168 -3.39 -13.90 -15.68
CA LEU A 168 -3.63 -14.00 -14.24
C LEU A 168 -4.73 -13.01 -13.81
N LEU A 169 -4.74 -11.80 -14.39
CA LEU A 169 -5.84 -10.85 -14.19
C LEU A 169 -7.18 -11.43 -14.66
N ARG A 170 -7.24 -12.02 -15.87
CA ARG A 170 -8.47 -12.65 -16.40
C ARG A 170 -8.97 -13.80 -15.53
N ILE A 171 -8.05 -14.60 -14.97
CA ILE A 171 -8.41 -15.66 -14.02
C ILE A 171 -9.11 -15.05 -12.81
N PHE A 172 -8.54 -13.99 -12.22
CA PHE A 172 -9.17 -13.28 -11.11
C PHE A 172 -10.51 -12.66 -11.50
N GLU A 173 -10.62 -11.98 -12.63
CA GLU A 173 -11.87 -11.36 -13.11
C GLU A 173 -13.01 -12.39 -13.27
N ASN A 174 -12.69 -13.58 -13.77
CA ASN A 174 -13.65 -14.67 -13.88
C ASN A 174 -14.14 -15.17 -12.52
N ILE A 175 -13.23 -15.27 -11.54
CA ILE A 175 -13.59 -15.67 -10.17
C ILE A 175 -14.39 -14.56 -9.48
N TYR A 176 -13.97 -13.32 -9.64
CA TYR A 176 -14.65 -12.15 -9.09
C TYR A 176 -16.08 -12.03 -9.64
N SER A 177 -16.29 -12.35 -10.91
CA SER A 177 -17.62 -12.31 -11.54
C SER A 177 -18.53 -13.47 -11.09
N ASP A 178 -18.02 -14.49 -10.40
CA ASP A 178 -18.81 -15.59 -9.87
C ASP A 178 -19.67 -15.13 -8.68
N PRO A 179 -21.01 -15.23 -8.74
CA PRO A 179 -21.88 -14.88 -7.62
C PRO A 179 -21.59 -15.68 -6.35
N SER A 180 -21.09 -16.91 -6.47
CA SER A 180 -20.67 -17.74 -5.33
C SER A 180 -19.53 -17.07 -4.57
N PHE A 181 -18.53 -16.56 -5.29
CA PHE A 181 -17.40 -15.86 -4.69
C PHE A 181 -17.85 -14.59 -3.98
N GLN A 182 -18.68 -13.76 -4.63
CA GLN A 182 -19.21 -12.53 -4.04
C GLN A 182 -20.00 -12.79 -2.75
N ASN A 183 -20.87 -13.80 -2.75
CA ASN A 183 -21.66 -14.16 -1.58
C ASN A 183 -20.80 -14.67 -0.41
N GLN A 184 -19.80 -15.50 -0.69
CA GLN A 184 -18.89 -15.99 0.33
C GLN A 184 -18.00 -14.87 0.90
N MET A 185 -17.49 -13.98 0.04
CA MET A 185 -16.71 -12.81 0.49
C MET A 185 -17.54 -11.86 1.36
N SER A 186 -18.77 -11.55 0.96
CA SER A 186 -19.69 -10.73 1.76
C SER A 186 -19.92 -11.33 3.14
N THR A 187 -20.10 -12.66 3.22
CA THR A 187 -20.26 -13.38 4.48
C THR A 187 -19.00 -13.28 5.34
N LEU A 188 -17.82 -13.58 4.78
CA LEU A 188 -16.54 -13.50 5.51
C LEU A 188 -16.26 -12.10 6.05
N MET A 189 -16.56 -11.07 5.29
CA MET A 189 -16.36 -9.68 5.71
C MET A 189 -17.24 -9.28 6.91
N GLN A 190 -18.36 -9.97 7.12
CA GLN A 190 -19.24 -9.77 8.27
C GLN A 190 -18.86 -10.64 9.47
N THR A 191 -18.37 -11.86 9.25
CA THR A 191 -18.12 -12.85 10.31
C THR A 191 -16.68 -12.87 10.81
N SER A 192 -15.73 -12.33 10.05
CA SER A 192 -14.30 -12.43 10.32
C SER A 192 -13.69 -11.10 10.77
N GLN A 193 -12.67 -11.19 11.62
CA GLN A 193 -11.80 -10.06 11.99
C GLN A 193 -10.57 -9.97 11.09
N SER A 194 -10.19 -11.09 10.48
CA SER A 194 -9.10 -11.17 9.50
C SER A 194 -9.49 -12.10 8.36
N ILE A 195 -9.10 -11.76 7.14
CA ILE A 195 -9.20 -12.62 5.96
C ILE A 195 -7.78 -12.92 5.46
N ILE A 196 -7.52 -14.20 5.20
CA ILE A 196 -6.27 -14.69 4.64
C ILE A 196 -6.54 -15.25 3.25
N PHE A 197 -5.94 -14.65 2.24
CA PHE A 197 -5.92 -15.19 0.89
C PHE A 197 -4.70 -16.08 0.70
N THR A 198 -4.88 -17.25 0.11
CA THR A 198 -3.78 -18.17 -0.15
C THR A 198 -3.90 -18.88 -1.49
N GLY A 199 -2.79 -19.36 -2.00
CA GLY A 199 -2.75 -20.14 -3.22
C GLY A 199 -1.34 -20.62 -3.54
N HIS A 200 -1.28 -21.76 -4.22
CA HIS A 200 -0.03 -22.31 -4.75
C HIS A 200 0.06 -22.02 -6.25
N SER A 201 1.26 -21.79 -6.75
CA SER A 201 1.50 -21.53 -8.18
C SER A 201 0.64 -20.36 -8.69
N ILE A 202 -0.04 -20.51 -9.83
CA ILE A 202 -0.99 -19.54 -10.41
C ILE A 202 -2.09 -19.13 -9.42
N GLY A 203 -2.54 -20.04 -8.56
CA GLY A 203 -3.55 -19.75 -7.53
C GLY A 203 -3.09 -18.68 -6.55
N GLY A 204 -1.80 -18.62 -6.21
CA GLY A 204 -1.30 -17.58 -5.31
C GLY A 204 -1.25 -16.20 -5.98
N THR A 205 -1.12 -16.13 -7.32
CA THR A 205 -1.28 -14.83 -8.01
C THR A 205 -2.73 -14.37 -8.03
N ALA A 206 -3.70 -15.29 -8.19
CA ALA A 206 -5.12 -14.98 -8.00
C ALA A 206 -5.40 -14.51 -6.55
N ALA A 207 -4.78 -15.16 -5.56
CA ALA A 207 -4.84 -14.75 -4.16
C ALA A 207 -4.30 -13.32 -3.93
N SER A 208 -3.20 -12.98 -4.61
CA SER A 208 -2.60 -11.64 -4.54
C SER A 208 -3.52 -10.57 -5.11
N LEU A 209 -4.14 -10.83 -6.27
CA LEU A 209 -5.12 -9.92 -6.88
C LEU A 209 -6.38 -9.76 -6.01
N ALA A 210 -6.91 -10.85 -5.44
CA ALA A 210 -8.03 -10.80 -4.51
C ALA A 210 -7.70 -10.00 -3.23
N ALA A 211 -6.49 -10.14 -2.71
CA ALA A 211 -6.03 -9.35 -1.57
C ALA A 211 -5.92 -7.86 -1.91
N LEU A 212 -5.37 -7.50 -3.08
CA LEU A 212 -5.29 -6.11 -3.56
C LEU A 212 -6.67 -5.48 -3.76
N TRP A 213 -7.61 -6.26 -4.30
CA TRP A 213 -9.00 -5.84 -4.46
C TRP A 213 -9.65 -5.57 -3.09
N LEU A 214 -9.56 -6.51 -2.15
CA LEU A 214 -10.18 -6.33 -0.83
C LEU A 214 -9.54 -5.17 -0.07
N LEU A 215 -8.22 -5.01 -0.13
CA LEU A 215 -7.51 -3.87 0.46
C LEU A 215 -8.02 -2.53 -0.11
N SER A 216 -8.21 -2.46 -1.43
CA SER A 216 -8.75 -1.29 -2.12
C SER A 216 -10.19 -1.00 -1.68
N TYR A 217 -11.03 -2.03 -1.60
CA TYR A 217 -12.41 -1.92 -1.14
C TYR A 217 -12.52 -1.42 0.31
N LEU A 218 -11.67 -1.94 1.21
CA LEU A 218 -11.69 -1.62 2.63
C LEU A 218 -11.23 -0.18 2.93
N GLN A 219 -10.31 0.36 2.13
CA GLN A 219 -9.88 1.76 2.25
C GLN A 219 -11.04 2.74 2.02
N SER A 220 -12.04 2.34 1.24
CA SER A 220 -13.25 3.12 0.99
C SER A 220 -14.38 2.87 1.99
N ASN A 221 -14.48 1.67 2.57
CA ASN A 221 -15.73 1.21 3.21
C ASN A 221 -15.61 0.72 4.66
N SER A 222 -14.45 0.25 5.17
CA SER A 222 -14.36 -0.28 6.55
C SER A 222 -12.91 -0.45 7.07
N PRO A 223 -12.53 0.20 8.19
CA PRO A 223 -11.14 0.16 8.68
C PRO A 223 -10.79 -1.03 9.59
N ASN A 224 -11.75 -1.89 9.96
CA ASN A 224 -11.55 -2.88 11.04
C ASN A 224 -11.19 -4.31 10.57
N LEU A 225 -11.25 -4.59 9.27
CA LEU A 225 -10.94 -5.92 8.72
C LEU A 225 -9.45 -6.01 8.35
N SER A 226 -8.73 -6.97 8.91
CA SER A 226 -7.34 -7.23 8.53
C SER A 226 -7.26 -8.17 7.32
N VAL A 227 -6.40 -7.87 6.36
CA VAL A 227 -6.11 -8.75 5.22
C VAL A 227 -4.68 -9.27 5.32
N LEU A 228 -4.43 -10.52 4.92
CA LEU A 228 -3.09 -11.07 4.71
C LEU A 228 -3.14 -11.97 3.47
N CYS A 229 -2.08 -12.01 2.69
CA CYS A 229 -1.92 -12.89 1.56
C CYS A 229 -0.66 -13.74 1.75
N ILE A 230 -0.81 -15.06 1.72
CA ILE A 230 0.29 -16.02 1.80
C ILE A 230 0.27 -16.84 0.52
N THR A 231 1.35 -16.83 -0.24
CA THR A 231 1.42 -17.53 -1.53
C THR A 231 2.59 -18.51 -1.54
N PHE A 232 2.47 -19.59 -2.29
CA PHE A 232 3.49 -20.63 -2.38
C PHE A 232 3.89 -20.79 -3.84
N GLY A 233 5.16 -20.57 -4.17
CA GLY A 233 5.69 -20.80 -5.51
C GLY A 233 5.00 -20.00 -6.61
N SER A 234 4.44 -18.84 -6.29
CA SER A 234 3.70 -18.04 -7.26
C SER A 234 4.61 -17.26 -8.20
N PRO A 235 4.26 -17.14 -9.49
CA PRO A 235 4.95 -16.24 -10.39
C PRO A 235 4.70 -14.77 -9.99
N LEU A 236 5.60 -13.88 -10.46
CA LEU A 236 5.44 -12.43 -10.27
C LEU A 236 4.13 -11.93 -10.89
N LEU A 237 3.60 -10.81 -10.36
CA LEU A 237 2.29 -10.31 -10.78
C LEU A 237 2.37 -9.09 -11.71
N GLY A 238 3.25 -8.13 -11.44
CA GLY A 238 3.21 -6.83 -12.14
C GLY A 238 4.53 -6.10 -12.22
N ASN A 239 4.47 -4.87 -12.74
CA ASN A 239 5.65 -4.03 -12.99
C ASN A 239 6.14 -3.29 -11.73
N GLU A 240 7.23 -2.54 -11.88
CA GLU A 240 7.80 -1.68 -10.84
C GLU A 240 6.76 -0.71 -10.25
N THR A 241 5.88 -0.14 -11.09
CA THR A 241 4.85 0.77 -10.63
C THR A 241 3.86 0.09 -9.68
N LEU A 242 3.48 -1.18 -9.92
CA LEU A 242 2.67 -1.94 -8.96
C LEU A 242 3.39 -2.05 -7.60
N SER A 243 4.67 -2.43 -7.61
CA SER A 243 5.46 -2.58 -6.39
C SER A 243 5.55 -1.27 -5.61
N ARG A 244 5.79 -0.15 -6.30
CA ARG A 244 5.78 1.19 -5.71
C ARG A 244 4.40 1.59 -5.17
N ALA A 245 3.32 1.30 -5.88
CA ALA A 245 1.96 1.62 -5.43
C ALA A 245 1.62 0.87 -4.13
N ILE A 246 1.95 -0.42 -4.05
CA ILE A 246 1.78 -1.25 -2.84
C ILE A 246 2.62 -0.70 -1.68
N LEU A 247 3.83 -0.21 -1.95
CA LEU A 247 4.69 0.42 -0.95
C LEU A 247 4.09 1.75 -0.44
N ARG A 248 3.61 2.61 -1.34
CA ARG A 248 2.96 3.90 -1.04
C ARG A 248 1.74 3.72 -0.14
N GLU A 249 0.89 2.74 -0.45
CA GLU A 249 -0.31 2.42 0.34
C GLU A 249 0.00 1.63 1.63
N ARG A 250 1.29 1.35 1.92
CA ARG A 250 1.76 0.59 3.09
C ARG A 250 1.19 -0.83 3.14
N TRP A 251 0.96 -1.43 1.98
CA TRP A 251 0.40 -2.77 1.85
C TRP A 251 1.46 -3.87 1.75
N GLY A 252 2.74 -3.54 1.58
CA GLY A 252 3.81 -4.56 1.45
C GLY A 252 3.80 -5.62 2.55
N GLY A 253 3.61 -5.20 3.82
CA GLY A 253 3.52 -6.13 4.96
C GLY A 253 2.32 -7.08 4.94
N LYS A 254 1.38 -6.89 4.02
CA LYS A 254 0.17 -7.72 3.85
C LYS A 254 0.39 -8.91 2.92
N PHE A 255 1.59 -9.05 2.35
CA PHE A 255 1.93 -10.11 1.41
C PHE A 255 3.16 -10.88 1.90
N CYS A 256 3.05 -12.21 1.87
CA CYS A 256 4.10 -13.17 2.17
C CYS A 256 4.22 -14.15 1.00
N HIS A 257 5.31 -14.08 0.26
CA HIS A 257 5.60 -14.98 -0.86
C HIS A 257 6.58 -16.07 -0.41
N VAL A 258 6.07 -17.28 -0.18
CA VAL A 258 6.85 -18.46 0.20
C VAL A 258 7.49 -19.04 -1.05
N VAL A 259 8.82 -19.03 -1.09
CA VAL A 259 9.61 -19.39 -2.27
C VAL A 259 10.67 -20.40 -1.87
N SER A 260 10.60 -21.60 -2.42
CA SER A 260 11.61 -22.60 -2.12
C SER A 260 12.92 -22.31 -2.86
N LYS A 261 14.01 -22.90 -2.36
CA LYS A 261 15.38 -22.63 -2.80
C LYS A 261 15.56 -22.73 -4.32
N TYR A 262 15.00 -23.76 -4.95
CA TYR A 262 15.24 -24.05 -6.37
C TYR A 262 14.03 -23.80 -7.29
N ASP A 263 12.82 -23.63 -6.76
CA ASP A 263 11.58 -23.56 -7.57
C ASP A 263 11.66 -22.58 -8.75
N LEU A 264 11.54 -23.08 -9.97
CA LEU A 264 11.65 -22.25 -11.17
C LEU A 264 10.48 -21.25 -11.30
N MET A 265 9.26 -21.58 -10.85
CA MET A 265 8.03 -20.83 -11.14
C MET A 265 8.08 -19.35 -10.72
N PRO A 266 8.48 -18.98 -9.49
CA PRO A 266 8.63 -17.58 -9.09
C PRO A 266 9.67 -16.79 -9.89
N ARG A 267 10.56 -17.48 -10.61
CA ARG A 267 11.66 -16.87 -11.36
C ARG A 267 11.39 -16.73 -12.86
N ILE A 268 10.43 -17.45 -13.43
CA ILE A 268 10.18 -17.48 -14.90
C ILE A 268 9.96 -16.08 -15.48
N LEU A 269 9.22 -15.22 -14.78
CA LEU A 269 8.84 -13.89 -15.29
C LEU A 269 9.95 -12.83 -15.22
N PHE A 270 11.14 -13.18 -14.73
CA PHE A 270 12.32 -12.33 -14.89
C PHE A 270 12.94 -12.44 -16.30
N ALA A 271 12.55 -13.46 -17.07
CA ALA A 271 13.05 -13.68 -18.42
C ALA A 271 11.97 -13.32 -19.48
N PRO A 272 12.35 -12.82 -20.66
CA PRO A 272 11.41 -12.61 -21.75
C PRO A 272 10.89 -13.95 -22.24
N LEU A 273 9.57 -14.08 -22.37
CA LEU A 273 8.95 -15.40 -22.56
C LEU A 273 8.84 -15.84 -24.00
N ASP A 274 8.94 -14.93 -24.97
CA ASP A 274 8.82 -15.28 -26.40
C ASP A 274 9.75 -16.42 -26.84
N PRO A 275 11.05 -16.43 -26.44
CA PRO A 275 11.96 -17.50 -26.82
C PRO A 275 11.63 -18.86 -26.19
N ILE A 276 11.04 -18.86 -25.00
CA ILE A 276 10.78 -20.09 -24.22
C ILE A 276 9.29 -20.46 -24.16
N ALA A 277 8.41 -19.72 -24.82
CA ALA A 277 6.96 -19.94 -24.81
C ALA A 277 6.54 -21.38 -25.20
N PRO A 278 7.18 -22.04 -26.19
CA PRO A 278 6.89 -23.44 -26.52
C PRO A 278 7.20 -24.41 -25.37
N LEU A 279 8.15 -24.07 -24.51
CA LEU A 279 8.62 -24.90 -23.38
C LEU A 279 7.78 -24.70 -22.11
N ILE A 280 7.23 -23.49 -21.92
CA ILE A 280 6.44 -23.14 -20.73
C ILE A 280 5.14 -23.97 -20.67
N LYS A 281 4.43 -24.11 -21.78
CA LYS A 281 3.12 -24.78 -21.78
C LYS A 281 3.21 -26.26 -21.33
N PRO A 282 4.13 -27.09 -21.85
CA PRO A 282 4.36 -28.44 -21.34
C PRO A 282 4.75 -28.47 -19.85
N LEU A 283 5.58 -27.53 -19.40
CA LEU A 283 6.00 -27.45 -18.00
C LEU A 283 4.82 -27.14 -17.05
N LEU A 284 3.96 -26.19 -17.42
CA LEU A 284 2.73 -25.91 -16.67
C LEU A 284 1.80 -27.13 -16.64
N GLN A 285 1.65 -27.83 -17.76
CA GLN A 285 0.85 -29.04 -17.84
C GLN A 285 1.40 -30.14 -16.92
N PHE A 286 2.73 -30.31 -16.88
CA PHE A 286 3.38 -31.23 -15.96
C PHE A 286 3.03 -30.93 -14.50
N TRP A 287 3.24 -29.68 -14.05
CA TRP A 287 2.90 -29.30 -12.68
C TRP A 287 1.41 -29.47 -12.39
N HIS A 288 0.52 -29.08 -13.31
CA HIS A 288 -0.92 -29.26 -13.13
C HIS A 288 -1.32 -30.73 -12.96
N LEU A 289 -0.78 -31.63 -13.80
CA LEU A 289 -1.07 -33.06 -13.72
C LEU A 289 -0.57 -33.64 -12.39
N TYR A 290 0.64 -33.28 -11.98
CA TYR A 290 1.20 -33.76 -10.71
C TYR A 290 0.39 -33.27 -9.51
N MET A 291 0.02 -31.99 -9.49
CA MET A 291 -0.74 -31.38 -8.40
C MET A 291 -2.17 -31.92 -8.28
N THR A 292 -2.81 -32.29 -9.39
CA THR A 292 -4.18 -32.86 -9.39
C THR A 292 -4.19 -34.37 -9.20
N SER A 293 -3.19 -35.08 -9.72
CA SER A 293 -3.09 -36.53 -9.62
C SER A 293 -1.62 -36.97 -9.61
N PRO A 294 -1.00 -37.11 -8.43
CA PRO A 294 0.41 -37.48 -8.32
C PRO A 294 0.75 -38.82 -9.01
N HIS A 295 -0.19 -39.78 -8.98
CA HIS A 295 -0.02 -41.09 -9.62
C HIS A 295 -0.01 -41.03 -11.15
N LEU A 296 -0.82 -40.13 -11.75
CA LEU A 296 -0.81 -39.90 -13.21
C LEU A 296 0.34 -39.01 -13.63
N GLY A 297 0.71 -38.00 -12.83
CA GLY A 297 1.82 -37.09 -13.12
C GLY A 297 3.16 -37.80 -13.31
N LEU A 298 3.40 -38.88 -12.56
CA LEU A 298 4.59 -39.72 -12.68
C LEU A 298 4.60 -40.61 -13.95
N LEU A 299 3.42 -40.92 -14.51
CA LEU A 299 3.24 -41.82 -15.66
C LEU A 299 3.01 -41.08 -16.99
N ALA A 300 2.56 -39.82 -16.96
CA ALA A 300 2.00 -39.12 -18.12
C ALA A 300 2.99 -38.29 -18.94
N VAL A 301 4.26 -38.13 -18.53
CA VAL A 301 5.21 -37.25 -19.23
C VAL A 301 6.59 -37.88 -19.33
N GLN A 302 7.08 -38.09 -20.56
CA GLN A 302 8.51 -38.26 -20.81
C GLN A 302 9.18 -36.91 -20.49
N ARG A 303 9.91 -36.82 -19.37
CA ARG A 303 10.76 -35.65 -19.09
C ARG A 303 11.75 -35.51 -20.22
N ASN A 304 11.84 -34.32 -20.79
CA ASN A 304 12.88 -34.00 -21.75
C ASN A 304 13.93 -33.14 -21.05
N ASP A 305 15.00 -33.80 -20.60
CA ASP A 305 16.10 -33.18 -19.87
C ASP A 305 16.71 -31.99 -20.63
N GLU A 306 16.70 -32.03 -21.98
CA GLU A 306 17.18 -30.92 -22.80
C GLU A 306 16.28 -29.68 -22.68
N TYR A 307 14.95 -29.87 -22.69
CA TYR A 307 13.99 -28.77 -22.51
C TYR A 307 14.05 -28.18 -21.10
N GLU A 308 14.21 -29.03 -20.08
CA GLU A 308 14.37 -28.59 -18.69
C GLU A 308 15.65 -27.77 -18.52
N ALA A 309 16.76 -28.23 -19.10
CA ALA A 309 18.03 -27.51 -19.08
C ALA A 309 17.96 -26.18 -19.82
N GLU A 310 17.29 -26.13 -20.98
CA GLU A 310 17.13 -24.91 -21.77
C GLU A 310 16.38 -23.82 -21.00
N ILE A 311 15.20 -24.13 -20.44
CA ILE A 311 14.42 -23.14 -19.70
C ILE A 311 15.13 -22.69 -18.42
N PHE A 312 15.74 -23.64 -17.68
CA PHE A 312 16.50 -23.33 -16.48
C PHE A 312 17.65 -22.36 -16.78
N GLN A 313 18.48 -22.68 -17.77
CA GLN A 313 19.62 -21.87 -18.13
C GLN A 313 19.19 -20.50 -18.66
N PHE A 314 18.12 -20.45 -19.45
CA PHE A 314 17.58 -19.21 -19.99
C PHE A 314 17.11 -18.26 -18.88
N VAL A 315 16.35 -18.77 -17.90
CA VAL A 315 15.89 -17.98 -16.74
C VAL A 315 17.08 -17.54 -15.88
N LEU A 316 18.01 -18.44 -15.58
CA LEU A 316 19.17 -18.15 -14.74
C LEU A 316 20.05 -17.04 -15.33
N VAL A 317 20.29 -17.06 -16.65
CA VAL A 317 21.09 -16.02 -17.35
C VAL A 317 20.40 -14.66 -17.31
N HIS A 318 19.09 -14.58 -17.59
CA HIS A 318 18.37 -13.31 -17.57
C HIS A 318 18.30 -12.72 -16.16
N LEU A 319 18.07 -13.57 -15.17
CA LEU A 319 18.04 -13.16 -13.78
C LEU A 319 19.45 -12.71 -13.29
N GLY A 320 20.51 -13.39 -13.71
CA GLY A 320 21.89 -12.98 -13.45
C GLY A 320 22.23 -11.60 -14.06
N ARG A 321 21.83 -11.35 -15.30
CA ARG A 321 21.98 -10.04 -15.96
C ARG A 321 21.21 -8.94 -15.23
N LEU A 322 20.01 -9.23 -14.73
CA LEU A 322 19.24 -8.28 -13.95
C LEU A 322 19.95 -7.91 -12.63
N VAL A 323 20.57 -8.89 -11.97
CA VAL A 323 21.38 -8.66 -10.76
C VAL A 323 22.64 -7.84 -11.06
N GLU A 324 23.26 -8.03 -12.23
CA GLU A 324 24.45 -7.29 -12.67
C GLU A 324 24.14 -5.85 -13.11
N ALA A 325 22.99 -5.63 -13.76
CA ALA A 325 22.56 -4.31 -14.23
C ALA A 325 22.19 -3.34 -13.09
N GLY A 326 21.84 -3.86 -11.91
CA GLY A 326 21.51 -3.02 -10.75
C GLY A 326 20.23 -2.20 -10.92
N GLU A 327 20.25 -0.93 -10.46
CA GLU A 327 19.10 -0.01 -10.46
C GLU A 327 18.73 0.53 -11.86
N GLU A 328 19.45 0.18 -12.94
CA GLU A 328 19.09 0.63 -14.27
C GLU A 328 17.70 0.10 -14.67
N ALA A 329 16.72 1.01 -14.66
CA ALA A 329 15.31 0.70 -14.85
C ALA A 329 15.04 0.20 -16.27
N VAL A 330 15.07 -1.13 -16.45
CA VAL A 330 14.49 -1.76 -17.63
C VAL A 330 12.97 -1.68 -17.50
N THR A 331 12.35 -0.74 -18.22
CA THR A 331 10.89 -0.58 -18.31
C THR A 331 10.24 -1.84 -18.86
N GLY A 332 9.07 -2.21 -18.32
CA GLY A 332 8.30 -3.38 -18.80
C GLY A 332 8.73 -4.75 -18.24
N VAL A 333 9.57 -4.80 -17.21
CA VAL A 333 9.94 -6.05 -16.52
C VAL A 333 9.09 -6.26 -15.27
N PHE A 334 8.76 -7.52 -14.99
CA PHE A 334 8.09 -7.90 -13.74
C PHE A 334 8.97 -7.61 -12.52
N ARG A 335 8.33 -7.23 -11.41
CA ARG A 335 9.00 -6.87 -10.17
C ARG A 335 8.36 -7.55 -8.97
N PRO A 336 9.17 -7.97 -7.98
CA PRO A 336 8.65 -8.46 -6.72
C PRO A 336 8.01 -7.31 -5.92
N PHE A 337 7.04 -7.66 -5.09
CA PHE A 337 6.42 -6.77 -4.11
C PHE A 337 6.13 -7.57 -2.84
N GLY A 338 5.87 -6.89 -1.73
CA GLY A 338 5.63 -7.56 -0.46
C GLY A 338 6.88 -8.20 0.14
N ASN A 339 6.68 -9.13 1.07
CA ASN A 339 7.78 -9.85 1.71
C ASN A 339 7.97 -11.25 1.12
N TYR A 340 9.20 -11.72 1.06
CA TYR A 340 9.55 -13.04 0.58
C TYR A 340 10.10 -13.90 1.72
N PHE A 341 9.54 -15.09 1.84
CA PHE A 341 9.97 -16.15 2.76
C PHE A 341 10.67 -17.22 1.93
N PHE A 342 12.01 -17.22 1.93
CA PHE A 342 12.76 -18.24 1.23
C PHE A 342 12.96 -19.47 2.12
N CYS A 343 12.57 -20.65 1.65
CA CYS A 343 12.69 -21.90 2.39
C CYS A 343 13.66 -22.90 1.73
N SER A 344 14.35 -23.65 2.56
CA SER A 344 15.31 -24.69 2.18
C SER A 344 15.25 -25.89 3.12
N GLU A 345 16.12 -26.88 2.88
CA GLU A 345 16.34 -28.01 3.80
C GLU A 345 16.77 -27.62 5.21
N ASP A 346 17.51 -26.54 5.29
CA ASP A 346 18.21 -26.12 6.49
C ASP A 346 17.44 -25.05 7.31
N GLY A 347 16.33 -24.55 6.77
CA GLY A 347 15.47 -23.58 7.44
C GLY A 347 14.83 -22.58 6.48
N ALA A 348 14.64 -21.35 6.94
CA ALA A 348 14.10 -20.27 6.13
C ALA A 348 14.61 -18.88 6.53
N ILE A 349 14.40 -17.92 5.62
CA ILE A 349 14.72 -16.50 5.81
C ILE A 349 13.62 -15.60 5.24
N CYS A 350 13.41 -14.44 5.87
CA CYS A 350 12.52 -13.38 5.38
C CYS A 350 13.30 -12.20 4.78
N VAL A 351 12.88 -11.72 3.61
CA VAL A 351 13.48 -10.59 2.88
C VAL A 351 12.38 -9.66 2.37
N ASP A 352 12.46 -8.35 2.66
CA ASP A 352 11.46 -7.34 2.23
C ASP A 352 12.00 -6.34 1.19
N ASN A 353 13.32 -6.20 1.07
CA ASN A 353 13.94 -5.31 0.10
C ASN A 353 13.93 -5.90 -1.32
N VAL A 354 13.31 -5.20 -2.27
CA VAL A 354 13.14 -5.64 -3.67
C VAL A 354 14.44 -6.11 -4.33
N GLU A 355 15.52 -5.34 -4.22
CA GLU A 355 16.81 -5.74 -4.81
C GLU A 355 17.37 -7.01 -4.18
N SER A 356 17.25 -7.12 -2.86
CA SER A 356 17.71 -8.28 -2.11
C SER A 356 16.87 -9.51 -2.45
N VAL A 357 15.56 -9.35 -2.66
CA VAL A 357 14.69 -10.41 -3.17
C VAL A 357 15.17 -10.88 -4.54
N ILE A 358 15.43 -9.98 -5.49
CA ILE A 358 15.90 -10.34 -6.84
C ILE A 358 17.27 -11.05 -6.77
N LYS A 359 18.19 -10.52 -5.95
CA LYS A 359 19.51 -11.15 -5.72
C LYS A 359 19.37 -12.53 -5.09
N MET A 360 18.53 -12.72 -4.08
CA MET A 360 18.31 -14.03 -3.47
C MET A 360 17.60 -15.00 -4.43
N MET A 361 16.67 -14.54 -5.26
CA MET A 361 16.05 -15.35 -6.32
C MET A 361 17.11 -15.94 -7.27
N TYR A 362 18.10 -15.13 -7.65
CA TYR A 362 19.23 -15.55 -8.47
C TYR A 362 20.16 -16.52 -7.74
N LEU A 363 20.65 -16.10 -6.57
CA LEU A 363 21.70 -16.82 -5.84
C LEU A 363 21.23 -18.20 -5.41
N LEU A 364 19.99 -18.34 -4.98
CA LEU A 364 19.43 -19.64 -4.60
C LEU A 364 19.25 -20.55 -5.82
N LEU A 365 18.74 -20.04 -6.94
CA LEU A 365 18.57 -20.82 -8.17
C LEU A 365 19.92 -21.26 -8.76
N ALA A 366 20.96 -20.43 -8.67
CA ALA A 366 22.30 -20.72 -9.16
C ALA A 366 22.98 -21.91 -8.47
N THR A 367 22.49 -22.31 -7.29
CA THR A 367 22.99 -23.47 -6.54
C THR A 367 22.27 -24.77 -6.90
N GLY A 368 21.22 -24.69 -7.74
CA GLY A 368 20.38 -25.80 -8.14
C GLY A 368 20.78 -26.46 -9.46
N SER A 369 19.99 -27.46 -9.84
CA SER A 369 20.03 -28.11 -11.16
C SER A 369 18.67 -27.97 -11.85
N PRO A 370 18.59 -28.19 -13.18
CA PRO A 370 17.32 -28.14 -13.91
C PRO A 370 16.24 -29.04 -13.30
N SER A 371 16.57 -30.30 -13.00
CA SER A 371 15.63 -31.28 -12.44
C SER A 371 15.12 -30.86 -11.06
N TYR A 372 16.02 -30.40 -10.18
CA TYR A 372 15.64 -29.89 -8.87
C TYR A 372 14.74 -28.66 -9.00
N SER A 373 15.02 -27.73 -9.92
CA SER A 373 14.21 -26.52 -10.06
C SER A 373 12.75 -26.77 -10.40
N ILE A 374 12.46 -27.88 -11.08
CA ILE A 374 11.11 -28.27 -11.48
C ILE A 374 10.42 -29.11 -10.39
N GLU A 375 11.16 -30.00 -9.74
CA GLU A 375 10.63 -30.82 -8.63
C GLU A 375 10.36 -29.98 -7.37
N ASP A 376 11.17 -28.97 -7.12
CA ASP A 376 11.11 -28.16 -5.91
C ASP A 376 9.79 -27.39 -5.79
N HIS A 377 9.17 -27.06 -6.93
CA HIS A 377 7.82 -26.47 -6.99
C HIS A 377 6.73 -27.33 -6.34
N LEU A 378 6.98 -28.64 -6.20
CA LEU A 378 6.03 -29.61 -5.65
C LEU A 378 6.30 -29.94 -4.17
N LYS A 379 7.39 -29.41 -3.58
CA LYS A 379 7.87 -29.78 -2.24
C LYS A 379 7.44 -28.83 -1.12
N TYR A 380 6.58 -27.84 -1.41
CA TYR A 380 6.13 -26.87 -0.41
C TYR A 380 5.49 -27.49 0.82
N GLY A 381 4.82 -28.64 0.69
CA GLY A 381 4.29 -29.36 1.85
C GLY A 381 5.37 -29.84 2.82
N ASP A 382 6.42 -30.45 2.29
CA ASP A 382 7.56 -30.94 3.08
C ASP A 382 8.26 -29.77 3.78
N TYR A 383 8.40 -28.64 3.08
CA TYR A 383 9.00 -27.43 3.64
C TYR A 383 8.17 -26.80 4.75
N VAL A 384 6.86 -26.69 4.55
CA VAL A 384 5.96 -26.14 5.57
C VAL A 384 5.95 -27.04 6.81
N GLU A 385 5.85 -28.37 6.63
CA GLU A 385 5.87 -29.32 7.75
C GLU A 385 7.20 -29.26 8.50
N ARG A 386 8.32 -29.30 7.78
CA ARG A 386 9.65 -29.32 8.40
C ARG A 386 9.97 -28.01 9.11
N ILE A 387 9.71 -26.85 8.52
CA ILE A 387 10.05 -25.58 9.17
C ILE A 387 9.12 -25.34 10.38
N SER A 388 7.87 -25.76 10.30
CA SER A 388 6.95 -25.75 11.46
C SER A 388 7.34 -26.74 12.56
N SER A 389 8.18 -27.75 12.31
CA SER A 389 8.69 -28.66 13.35
C SER A 389 10.11 -28.32 13.82
N GLN A 390 10.96 -27.75 12.95
CA GLN A 390 12.35 -27.39 13.25
C GLN A 390 12.49 -26.40 14.42
N PHE A 391 11.51 -25.53 14.66
CA PHE A 391 11.53 -24.63 15.83
C PHE A 391 11.53 -25.41 17.17
N LEU A 392 11.01 -26.65 17.19
CA LEU A 392 10.96 -27.50 18.37
C LEU A 392 12.28 -28.25 18.63
N GLU A 393 13.10 -28.46 17.59
CA GLU A 393 14.24 -29.38 17.62
C GLU A 393 15.61 -28.69 17.58
N ARG A 394 15.66 -27.37 17.38
CA ARG A 394 16.90 -26.66 17.08
C ARG A 394 17.91 -26.69 18.23
N LYS A 395 18.95 -27.52 18.07
CA LYS A 395 20.23 -27.41 18.77
C LYS A 395 21.15 -26.56 17.90
N SER A 396 21.43 -25.33 18.31
CA SER A 396 22.39 -24.48 17.60
C SER A 396 23.82 -25.04 17.76
N SER A 397 24.32 -25.76 16.77
CA SER A 397 25.76 -25.97 16.61
C SER A 397 26.31 -25.00 15.57
N MET A 398 26.95 -23.92 16.01
CA MET A 398 27.75 -23.12 15.09
C MET A 398 29.05 -23.87 14.81
N GLU A 399 29.21 -24.39 13.59
CA GLU A 399 30.50 -24.86 13.09
C GLU A 399 31.24 -23.66 12.47
N GLY A 400 32.31 -23.18 13.10
CA GLY A 400 33.15 -22.10 12.57
C GLY A 400 33.78 -21.19 13.63
N GLU A 401 34.49 -20.16 13.16
CA GLU A 401 35.05 -19.07 14.01
C GLU A 401 33.94 -18.33 14.76
N LEU A 402 34.24 -17.91 15.99
CA LEU A 402 33.28 -17.18 16.83
C LEU A 402 32.93 -15.84 16.18
N PRO A 403 31.64 -15.55 15.91
CA PRO A 403 31.24 -14.29 15.30
C PRO A 403 31.62 -13.09 16.18
N GLU A 404 32.12 -12.02 15.56
CA GLU A 404 32.55 -10.79 16.27
C GLU A 404 31.38 -10.05 16.96
N SER A 405 30.14 -10.34 16.56
CA SER A 405 28.92 -9.74 17.13
C SER A 405 27.72 -10.67 17.00
N SER A 406 26.66 -10.42 17.78
CA SER A 406 25.36 -11.13 17.64
C SER A 406 24.73 -10.93 16.26
N TYR A 407 25.01 -9.79 15.62
CA TYR A 407 24.57 -9.50 14.26
C TYR A 407 25.25 -10.42 13.25
N GLU A 408 26.58 -10.52 13.31
CA GLU A 408 27.33 -11.38 12.39
C GLU A 408 26.94 -12.86 12.57
N ALA A 409 26.70 -13.28 13.82
CA ALA A 409 26.17 -14.62 14.12
C ALA A 409 24.84 -14.88 13.42
N GLY A 410 23.92 -13.92 13.47
CA GLY A 410 22.63 -14.08 12.83
C GLY A 410 22.67 -14.00 11.30
N VAL A 411 23.63 -13.28 10.70
CA VAL A 411 23.87 -13.33 9.24
C VAL A 411 24.37 -14.70 8.82
N VAL A 412 25.25 -15.32 9.61
CA VAL A 412 25.72 -16.70 9.38
C VAL A 412 24.56 -17.68 9.49
N LEU A 413 23.70 -17.56 10.52
CA LEU A 413 22.50 -18.39 10.65
C LEU A 413 21.54 -18.22 9.47
N ALA A 414 21.37 -16.99 8.97
CA ALA A 414 20.53 -16.72 7.81
C ALA A 414 21.10 -17.36 6.53
N LEU A 415 22.41 -17.30 6.33
CA LEU A 415 23.07 -17.97 5.21
C LEU A 415 22.86 -19.49 5.27
N GLN A 416 23.05 -20.09 6.45
CA GLN A 416 22.81 -21.52 6.68
C GLN A 416 21.33 -21.88 6.44
N SER A 417 20.39 -21.11 6.98
CA SER A 417 18.95 -21.35 6.85
C SER A 417 18.44 -21.17 5.41
N SER A 418 19.17 -20.39 4.59
CA SER A 418 18.92 -20.30 3.15
C SER A 418 19.39 -21.53 2.36
N GLY A 419 20.12 -22.44 3.03
CA GLY A 419 20.66 -23.66 2.47
C GLY A 419 21.91 -23.47 1.62
N ILE A 420 22.60 -22.33 1.74
CA ILE A 420 23.85 -22.06 1.03
C ILE A 420 25.02 -22.47 1.92
N ALA A 421 25.78 -23.49 1.50
CA ALA A 421 26.96 -23.89 2.24
C ALA A 421 28.06 -22.81 2.15
N SER A 422 28.83 -22.60 3.22
CA SER A 422 29.84 -21.53 3.28
C SER A 422 30.96 -21.65 2.23
N GLN A 423 31.14 -22.83 1.66
CA GLN A 423 32.14 -23.11 0.61
C GLN A 423 31.62 -22.87 -0.81
N GLU A 424 30.32 -22.60 -0.98
CA GLU A 424 29.77 -22.35 -2.31
C GLU A 424 30.25 -21.00 -2.88
N PRO A 425 30.49 -20.90 -4.19
CA PRO A 425 30.96 -19.66 -4.82
C PRO A 425 30.03 -18.47 -4.59
N VAL A 426 28.73 -18.73 -4.39
CA VAL A 426 27.72 -17.69 -4.17
C VAL A 426 27.64 -17.21 -2.72
N ALA A 427 28.27 -17.91 -1.76
CA ALA A 427 28.12 -17.66 -0.33
C ALA A 427 28.52 -16.23 0.07
N GLY A 428 29.62 -15.71 -0.48
CA GLY A 428 30.05 -14.32 -0.24
C GLY A 428 29.00 -13.31 -0.70
N ARG A 429 28.50 -13.46 -1.94
CA ARG A 429 27.48 -12.57 -2.51
C ARG A 429 26.15 -12.66 -1.76
N ALA A 430 25.77 -13.85 -1.29
CA ALA A 430 24.58 -14.06 -0.47
C ALA A 430 24.72 -13.40 0.90
N LYS A 431 25.90 -13.50 1.54
CA LYS A 431 26.21 -12.83 2.80
C LYS A 431 26.10 -11.31 2.66
N ASP A 432 26.68 -10.75 1.60
CA ASP A 432 26.58 -9.31 1.30
C ASP A 432 25.13 -8.88 1.03
N CYS A 433 24.37 -9.72 0.30
CA CYS A 433 22.96 -9.51 0.05
C CYS A 433 22.14 -9.50 1.35
N LEU A 434 22.36 -10.45 2.26
CA LEU A 434 21.69 -10.50 3.56
C LEU A 434 22.05 -9.30 4.46
N LYS A 435 23.29 -8.83 4.36
CA LYS A 435 23.73 -7.59 5.03
C LYS A 435 23.02 -6.36 4.46
N ALA A 436 22.89 -6.27 3.13
CA ALA A 436 22.23 -5.16 2.44
C ALA A 436 20.69 -5.20 2.53
N ALA A 437 20.09 -6.39 2.64
CA ALA A 437 18.66 -6.60 2.84
C ALA A 437 18.16 -5.92 4.12
N ARG A 438 19.04 -5.83 5.12
CA ARG A 438 18.81 -4.98 6.29
C ARG A 438 18.93 -3.53 5.85
N ARG A 439 17.82 -2.78 5.90
CA ARG A 439 17.75 -1.33 5.60
C ARG A 439 18.99 -0.61 6.13
N MET A 440 19.94 -0.30 5.26
CA MET A 440 21.07 0.55 5.58
C MET A 440 20.54 1.97 5.80
N GLY A 441 20.27 2.31 7.05
CA GLY A 441 19.71 3.60 7.44
C GLY A 441 19.36 3.67 8.92
N ARG A 442 19.08 4.89 9.40
CA ARG A 442 18.47 5.10 10.72
C ARG A 442 17.15 4.33 10.78
N THR A 443 16.85 3.69 11.92
CA THR A 443 15.57 2.99 12.08
C THR A 443 14.40 3.95 11.75
N PRO A 444 13.28 3.46 11.20
CA PRO A 444 12.12 4.31 10.91
C PRO A 444 11.69 5.18 12.10
N ASN A 445 11.83 4.66 13.32
CA ASN A 445 11.59 5.37 14.57
C ASN A 445 12.56 6.54 14.78
N LEU A 446 13.86 6.35 14.52
CA LEU A 446 14.85 7.41 14.62
C LEU A 446 14.64 8.48 13.53
N ASN A 447 14.23 8.09 12.32
CA ASN A 447 13.84 9.05 11.28
C ASN A 447 12.62 9.88 11.73
N CYS A 448 11.59 9.24 12.27
CA CYS A 448 10.42 9.92 12.82
C CYS A 448 10.80 10.90 13.96
N ALA A 449 11.70 10.50 14.87
CA ALA A 449 12.20 11.37 15.94
C ALA A 449 12.96 12.59 15.38
N ASN A 450 13.80 12.40 14.35
CA ASN A 450 14.48 13.50 13.69
C ASN A 450 13.51 14.43 12.95
N LEU A 451 12.48 13.88 12.30
CA LEU A 451 11.41 14.67 11.68
C LEU A 451 10.65 15.50 12.71
N ALA A 452 10.41 14.98 13.91
CA ALA A 452 9.81 15.74 15.00
C ALA A 452 10.64 16.97 15.39
N ILE A 453 11.98 16.88 15.36
CA ILE A 453 12.89 18.01 15.60
C ILE A 453 12.85 18.98 14.40
N LYS A 454 12.83 18.48 13.16
CA LYS A 454 12.72 19.34 11.97
C LYS A 454 11.38 20.10 11.95
N LEU A 455 10.29 19.45 12.36
CA LEU A 455 8.97 20.07 12.48
C LEU A 455 8.99 21.26 13.45
N SER A 456 9.65 21.14 14.60
CA SER A 456 9.73 22.26 15.55
C SER A 456 10.51 23.47 14.98
N ARG A 457 11.50 23.21 14.11
CA ARG A 457 12.26 24.26 13.41
C ARG A 457 11.47 24.94 12.30
N ILE A 458 10.47 24.26 11.72
CA ILE A 458 9.68 24.80 10.62
C ILE A 458 8.37 25.47 11.07
N ASN A 459 7.86 25.10 12.23
CA ASN A 459 6.67 25.70 12.85
C ASN A 459 6.69 27.25 12.92
N PRO A 460 7.83 27.93 13.16
CA PRO A 460 7.88 29.38 13.11
C PRO A 460 7.42 29.99 11.78
N TYR A 461 7.69 29.35 10.64
CA TYR A 461 7.21 29.85 9.34
C TYR A 461 5.69 29.78 9.22
N ARG A 462 5.07 28.74 9.79
CA ARG A 462 3.61 28.63 9.88
C ARG A 462 3.04 29.73 10.78
N ALA A 463 3.65 29.96 11.94
CA ALA A 463 3.23 31.03 12.85
C ALA A 463 3.32 32.43 12.21
N GLU A 464 4.36 32.68 11.40
CA GLU A 464 4.46 33.92 10.62
C GLU A 464 3.31 34.08 9.60
N ILE A 465 2.82 32.99 8.99
CA ILE A 465 1.64 33.03 8.10
C ILE A 465 0.35 33.27 8.93
N GLU A 466 0.23 32.69 10.12
CA GLU A 466 -0.90 32.98 11.02
C GLU A 466 -0.92 34.46 11.44
N TRP A 467 0.25 35.04 11.71
CA TRP A 467 0.36 36.47 12.00
C TRP A 467 0.00 37.34 10.80
N TYR A 468 0.43 36.94 9.60
CA TYR A 468 0.00 37.60 8.37
C TYR A 468 -1.52 37.54 8.21
N LYS A 469 -2.14 36.38 8.46
CA LYS A 469 -3.60 36.26 8.43
C LYS A 469 -4.28 37.19 9.43
N ALA A 470 -3.86 37.16 10.70
CA ALA A 470 -4.42 38.02 11.74
C ALA A 470 -4.27 39.52 11.43
N LEU A 471 -3.19 39.89 10.73
CA LEU A 471 -2.98 41.26 10.27
C LEU A 471 -3.96 41.64 9.14
N CYS A 472 -4.11 40.79 8.12
CA CYS A 472 -5.04 41.02 7.02
C CYS A 472 -6.50 41.06 7.50
N ASP A 473 -6.87 40.22 8.45
CA ASP A 473 -8.22 40.16 9.01
C ASP A 473 -8.56 41.45 9.81
N ARG A 474 -7.55 42.17 10.31
CA ARG A 474 -7.68 43.46 11.00
C ARG A 474 -7.45 44.68 10.09
N SER A 475 -7.14 44.47 8.81
CA SER A 475 -6.90 45.57 7.88
C SER A 475 -8.19 46.35 7.63
N ASP A 476 -8.06 47.67 7.44
CA ASP A 476 -9.17 48.55 7.04
C ASP A 476 -9.71 48.18 5.65
N ASP A 477 -8.90 47.51 4.83
CA ASP A 477 -9.32 47.03 3.50
C ASP A 477 -10.40 45.94 3.57
N GLN A 478 -10.53 45.24 4.71
CA GLN A 478 -11.57 44.21 4.93
C GLN A 478 -11.62 43.13 3.83
N MET A 479 -10.46 42.69 3.35
CA MET A 479 -10.31 41.70 2.28
C MET A 479 -9.95 40.30 2.80
N GLY A 480 -9.29 40.22 3.95
CA GLY A 480 -8.75 38.98 4.47
C GLY A 480 -7.46 38.53 3.77
N TYR A 481 -6.84 37.48 4.31
CA TYR A 481 -5.48 37.07 3.91
C TYR A 481 -5.37 36.43 2.53
N TYR A 482 -6.43 35.73 2.07
CA TYR A 482 -6.50 35.12 0.74
C TYR A 482 -6.40 36.20 -0.35
N ASP A 483 -7.33 37.16 -0.33
CA ASP A 483 -7.38 38.25 -1.30
C ASP A 483 -6.15 39.16 -1.21
N SER A 484 -5.68 39.45 0.01
CA SER A 484 -4.44 40.22 0.21
C SER A 484 -3.24 39.53 -0.44
N PHE A 485 -3.13 38.20 -0.29
CA PHE A 485 -2.03 37.43 -0.88
C PHE A 485 -2.19 37.26 -2.40
N LYS A 486 -3.41 37.09 -2.91
CA LYS A 486 -3.69 37.02 -4.36
C LYS A 486 -3.33 38.34 -5.05
N ARG A 487 -3.60 39.49 -4.43
CA ARG A 487 -3.32 40.83 -4.97
C ARG A 487 -1.96 41.39 -4.55
N ARG A 488 -1.11 40.57 -3.92
CA ARG A 488 0.16 41.01 -3.35
C ARG A 488 1.07 41.70 -4.37
N GLY A 489 1.72 42.77 -3.91
CA GLY A 489 2.73 43.51 -4.67
C GLY A 489 4.16 43.05 -4.34
N ALA A 490 5.14 43.91 -4.62
CA ALA A 490 6.56 43.65 -4.36
C ALA A 490 6.99 43.91 -2.89
N SER A 491 6.07 43.78 -1.93
CA SER A 491 6.38 44.09 -0.52
C SER A 491 7.27 43.00 0.09
N LYS A 492 8.20 43.41 0.98
CA LYS A 492 9.07 42.46 1.71
C LYS A 492 8.26 41.44 2.52
N ARG A 493 7.10 41.86 3.05
CA ARG A 493 6.21 41.02 3.84
C ARG A 493 5.60 39.91 2.97
N ASP A 494 5.02 40.29 1.85
CA ASP A 494 4.33 39.36 0.96
C ASP A 494 5.29 38.35 0.33
N PHE A 495 6.48 38.80 -0.04
CA PHE A 495 7.55 37.91 -0.48
C PHE A 495 7.93 36.90 0.60
N LYS A 496 8.04 37.34 1.86
CA LYS A 496 8.39 36.46 2.98
C LYS A 496 7.29 35.43 3.27
N VAL A 497 6.01 35.81 3.19
CA VAL A 497 4.89 34.85 3.30
C VAL A 497 4.94 33.80 2.19
N ASN A 498 5.18 34.21 0.95
CA ASN A 498 5.32 33.28 -0.17
C ASN A 498 6.53 32.35 0.00
N LEU A 499 7.66 32.86 0.49
CA LEU A 499 8.83 32.05 0.81
C LEU A 499 8.52 31.01 1.90
N ASN A 500 7.80 31.41 2.94
CA ASN A 500 7.40 30.52 4.03
C ASN A 500 6.47 29.40 3.54
N ARG A 501 5.52 29.72 2.65
CA ARG A 501 4.66 28.74 1.97
C ARG A 501 5.49 27.65 1.28
N HIS A 502 6.48 28.04 0.48
CA HIS A 502 7.37 27.09 -0.20
C HIS A 502 8.22 26.25 0.77
N LYS A 503 8.76 26.86 1.83
CA LYS A 503 9.53 26.12 2.84
C LYS A 503 8.68 25.06 3.53
N LEU A 504 7.43 25.40 3.88
CA LEU A 504 6.50 24.46 4.49
C LEU A 504 6.12 23.34 3.51
N ALA A 505 5.84 23.66 2.24
CA ALA A 505 5.57 22.68 1.21
C ALA A 505 6.74 21.68 1.07
N GLN A 506 7.97 22.17 0.90
CA GLN A 506 9.16 21.31 0.75
C GLN A 506 9.36 20.36 1.93
N PHE A 507 9.06 20.80 3.16
CA PHE A 507 9.15 19.92 4.33
C PHE A 507 8.10 18.82 4.29
N TRP A 508 6.86 19.16 3.97
CA TRP A 508 5.77 18.20 3.91
C TRP A 508 5.93 17.20 2.76
N ASP A 509 6.41 17.67 1.60
CA ASP A 509 6.76 16.81 0.47
C ASP A 509 7.86 15.81 0.87
N ASN A 510 8.92 16.26 1.56
CA ASN A 510 9.97 15.37 2.10
C ASN A 510 9.41 14.35 3.13
N VAL A 511 8.49 14.76 4.00
CA VAL A 511 7.83 13.84 4.94
C VAL A 511 7.06 12.76 4.17
N ILE A 512 6.36 13.12 3.09
CA ILE A 512 5.64 12.18 2.23
C ILE A 512 6.63 11.24 1.52
N ASP A 513 7.72 11.76 0.96
CA ASP A 513 8.73 10.94 0.27
C ASP A 513 9.34 9.88 1.21
N LEU A 514 9.68 10.28 2.45
CA LEU A 514 10.18 9.35 3.48
C LEU A 514 9.12 8.34 3.90
N MET A 515 7.85 8.73 3.91
CA MET A 515 6.74 7.83 4.20
C MET A 515 6.60 6.77 3.10
N GLU A 516 6.57 7.20 1.84
CA GLU A 516 6.33 6.36 0.67
C GLU A 516 7.50 5.43 0.34
N SER A 517 8.71 5.84 0.69
CA SER A 517 9.92 4.99 0.62
C SER A 517 10.08 4.07 1.84
N ASN A 518 9.05 3.94 2.69
CA ASN A 518 9.04 3.07 3.88
C ASN A 518 10.17 3.38 4.90
N GLN A 519 10.65 4.63 4.92
CA GLN A 519 11.67 5.11 5.86
C GLN A 519 11.07 5.66 7.17
N LEU A 520 9.74 5.62 7.30
CA LEU A 520 8.98 6.01 8.49
C LEU A 520 8.10 4.86 9.00
N PRO A 521 7.71 4.85 10.30
CA PRO A 521 6.89 3.80 10.89
C PRO A 521 5.62 3.52 10.08
N HIS A 522 5.18 2.27 10.07
CA HIS A 522 4.03 1.81 9.26
C HIS A 522 2.75 2.59 9.59
N ASP A 523 2.53 2.89 10.86
CA ASP A 523 1.38 3.61 11.40
C ASP A 523 1.58 5.13 11.48
N PHE A 524 2.64 5.69 10.88
CA PHE A 524 2.97 7.12 10.93
C PHE A 524 1.79 8.02 10.54
N HIS A 525 1.04 7.64 9.50
CA HIS A 525 -0.12 8.36 8.99
C HIS A 525 -1.33 8.34 9.95
N LYS A 526 -1.27 7.54 11.03
CA LYS A 526 -2.29 7.48 12.10
C LYS A 526 -1.84 8.20 13.36
N HIS A 527 -0.58 8.62 13.44
CA HIS A 527 -0.06 9.33 14.60
C HIS A 527 -0.70 10.71 14.69
N GLY A 528 -1.47 10.96 15.75
CA GLY A 528 -2.20 12.21 15.92
C GLY A 528 -1.33 13.45 15.71
N LYS A 529 -0.07 13.44 16.18
CA LYS A 529 0.88 14.54 15.95
C LYS A 529 0.99 14.94 14.48
N TRP A 530 1.17 13.96 13.58
CA TRP A 530 1.37 14.21 12.15
C TRP A 530 0.06 14.55 11.46
N VAL A 531 -1.03 13.85 11.80
CA VAL A 531 -2.37 14.10 11.27
C VAL A 531 -2.87 15.51 11.60
N TYR A 532 -2.78 15.91 12.87
CA TYR A 532 -3.20 17.26 13.29
C TYR A 532 -2.28 18.35 12.73
N SER A 533 -0.97 18.10 12.65
CA SER A 533 -0.02 19.08 12.11
C SER A 533 -0.23 19.29 10.60
N SER A 534 -0.43 18.22 9.83
CA SER A 534 -0.67 18.31 8.39
C SER A 534 -2.03 18.94 8.07
N GLN A 535 -3.08 18.60 8.83
CA GLN A 535 -4.38 19.24 8.70
C GLN A 535 -4.30 20.74 9.01
N SER A 536 -3.60 21.10 10.10
CA SER A 536 -3.43 22.50 10.49
C SER A 536 -2.61 23.30 9.46
N TYR A 537 -1.60 22.67 8.84
CA TYR A 537 -0.88 23.23 7.70
C TYR A 537 -1.81 23.44 6.50
N LYS A 538 -2.55 22.39 6.10
CA LYS A 538 -3.48 22.42 4.96
C LYS A 538 -4.52 23.55 5.08
N LEU A 539 -5.18 23.66 6.24
CA LEU A 539 -6.19 24.69 6.52
C LEU A 539 -5.67 26.13 6.37
N LEU A 540 -4.38 26.35 6.62
CA LEU A 540 -3.77 27.69 6.57
C LEU A 540 -3.13 27.99 5.22
N VAL A 541 -2.53 26.98 4.57
CA VAL A 541 -1.61 27.19 3.45
C VAL A 541 -2.24 26.85 2.10
N GLU A 542 -3.15 25.88 2.02
CA GLU A 542 -3.82 25.53 0.76
C GLU A 542 -4.57 26.72 0.15
N PRO A 543 -5.25 27.60 0.91
CA PRO A 543 -5.80 28.85 0.38
C PRO A 543 -4.77 29.76 -0.31
N LEU A 544 -3.52 29.78 0.16
CA LEU A 544 -2.45 30.58 -0.45
C LEU A 544 -1.90 29.94 -1.72
N ASP A 545 -1.85 28.60 -1.79
CA ASP A 545 -1.54 27.87 -3.02
C ASP A 545 -2.61 28.11 -4.09
N ILE A 546 -3.90 28.09 -3.71
CA ILE A 546 -5.03 28.45 -4.57
C ILE A 546 -4.89 29.89 -5.05
N ALA A 547 -4.66 30.83 -4.13
CA ALA A 547 -4.50 32.24 -4.47
C ALA A 547 -3.38 32.43 -5.51
N GLU A 548 -2.26 31.72 -5.35
CA GLU A 548 -1.16 31.79 -6.32
C GLU A 548 -1.54 31.20 -7.67
N TYR A 549 -2.18 30.02 -7.68
CA TYR A 549 -2.61 29.34 -8.90
C TYR A 549 -3.50 30.23 -9.79
N TYR A 550 -4.46 30.92 -9.19
CA TYR A 550 -5.34 31.83 -9.92
C TYR A 550 -4.68 33.16 -10.24
N ARG A 551 -3.82 33.69 -9.35
CA ARG A 551 -3.05 34.92 -9.60
C ARG A 551 -2.13 34.81 -10.82
N THR A 552 -1.47 33.68 -11.01
CA THR A 552 -0.57 33.45 -12.15
C THR A 552 -1.30 32.97 -13.40
N GLY A 553 -2.63 32.88 -13.37
CA GLY A 553 -3.43 32.50 -14.53
C GLY A 553 -3.33 31.04 -14.95
N MET A 554 -2.83 30.15 -14.08
CA MET A 554 -2.58 28.73 -14.42
C MET A 554 -3.86 27.99 -14.84
N HIS A 555 -5.01 28.43 -14.35
CA HIS A 555 -6.31 27.87 -14.71
C HIS A 555 -6.64 27.98 -16.20
N HIS A 556 -6.11 28.99 -16.91
CA HIS A 556 -6.29 29.10 -18.35
C HIS A 556 -5.48 28.05 -19.13
N SER A 557 -4.33 27.64 -18.60
CA SER A 557 -3.44 26.66 -19.25
C SER A 557 -3.71 25.21 -18.84
N LYS A 558 -4.04 24.97 -17.57
CA LYS A 558 -4.18 23.63 -16.99
C LYS A 558 -5.62 23.25 -16.67
N GLY A 559 -6.54 24.22 -16.55
CA GLY A 559 -7.89 24.02 -16.03
C GLY A 559 -8.02 24.39 -14.54
N HIS A 560 -9.21 24.29 -13.97
CA HIS A 560 -9.46 24.73 -12.59
C HIS A 560 -8.69 23.94 -11.52
N TYR A 561 -8.42 24.59 -10.39
CA TYR A 561 -7.48 24.11 -9.36
C TYR A 561 -7.83 22.73 -8.83
N ILE A 562 -9.10 22.46 -8.51
CA ILE A 562 -9.50 21.22 -7.81
C ILE A 562 -9.05 19.97 -8.58
N ASN A 563 -9.19 19.99 -9.91
CA ASN A 563 -8.89 18.85 -10.78
C ASN A 563 -7.50 18.90 -11.40
N HIS A 564 -6.90 20.08 -11.56
CA HIS A 564 -5.70 20.26 -12.40
C HIS A 564 -4.56 21.05 -11.75
N GLY A 565 -4.80 21.64 -10.57
CA GLY A 565 -3.81 22.44 -9.85
C GLY A 565 -3.54 21.97 -8.42
N ARG A 566 -4.38 21.09 -7.88
CA ARG A 566 -4.32 20.68 -6.49
C ARG A 566 -3.18 19.72 -6.23
N GLU A 567 -2.27 20.18 -5.39
CA GLU A 567 -1.03 19.49 -5.07
C GLU A 567 -1.27 18.19 -4.29
N ARG A 568 -0.51 17.15 -4.65
CA ARG A 568 -0.68 15.78 -4.14
C ARG A 568 -0.65 15.67 -2.62
N ARG A 569 0.20 16.47 -1.96
CA ARG A 569 0.29 16.56 -0.49
C ARG A 569 -1.07 16.78 0.18
N TYR A 570 -1.94 17.61 -0.41
CA TYR A 570 -3.24 17.92 0.18
C TYR A 570 -4.21 16.75 0.07
N GLN A 571 -4.16 16.00 -1.03
CA GLN A 571 -4.94 14.79 -1.23
C GLN A 571 -4.52 13.70 -0.22
N ILE A 572 -3.22 13.54 0.04
CA ILE A 572 -2.70 12.65 1.07
C ILE A 572 -3.20 13.06 2.46
N PHE A 573 -3.18 14.35 2.78
CA PHE A 573 -3.67 14.84 4.07
C PHE A 573 -5.17 14.70 4.24
N ASP A 574 -5.97 14.78 3.17
CA ASP A 574 -7.39 14.39 3.21
C ASP A 574 -7.55 12.93 3.64
N ARG A 575 -6.73 12.01 3.08
CA ARG A 575 -6.76 10.59 3.48
C ARG A 575 -6.39 10.40 4.95
N TRP A 576 -5.38 11.10 5.45
CA TRP A 576 -4.99 11.02 6.86
C TRP A 576 -6.09 11.55 7.79
N TRP A 577 -6.78 12.61 7.37
CA TRP A 577 -7.84 13.25 8.16
C TRP A 577 -9.15 12.44 8.19
N LYS A 578 -9.51 11.70 7.12
CA LYS A 578 -10.74 10.88 7.04
C LYS A 578 -10.93 9.91 8.22
N ASN A 579 -9.83 9.41 8.80
CA ASN A 579 -9.86 8.45 9.90
C ASN A 579 -10.02 9.10 11.29
N VAL A 580 -10.02 10.43 11.37
CA VAL A 580 -10.22 11.16 12.62
C VAL A 580 -11.72 11.29 12.86
N ARG A 581 -12.21 10.72 13.96
CA ARG A 581 -13.58 10.97 14.42
C ARG A 581 -13.71 12.42 14.86
N VAL A 582 -14.43 13.24 14.09
CA VAL A 582 -14.77 14.60 14.47
C VAL A 582 -16.20 14.58 14.98
N GLU A 583 -16.41 14.89 16.26
CA GLU A 583 -17.75 15.12 16.79
C GLU A 583 -18.34 16.40 16.18
N GLU A 584 -19.54 16.29 15.60
CA GLU A 584 -20.27 17.42 15.01
C GLU A 584 -20.83 18.33 16.10
N ASN A 585 -19.95 19.15 16.68
CA ASN A 585 -20.36 20.18 17.63
C ASN A 585 -20.71 21.46 16.89
N LYS A 586 -21.94 21.94 17.09
CA LYS A 586 -22.40 23.23 16.54
C LYS A 586 -21.50 24.36 17.04
N ARG A 587 -20.86 25.08 16.12
CA ARG A 587 -19.96 26.19 16.44
C ARG A 587 -20.74 27.43 16.87
N SER A 588 -20.30 28.06 17.96
CA SER A 588 -20.86 29.34 18.42
C SER A 588 -20.22 30.56 17.74
N LYS A 589 -19.00 30.42 17.22
CA LYS A 589 -18.22 31.47 16.53
C LYS A 589 -17.66 30.93 15.20
N PHE A 590 -17.35 31.83 14.27
CA PHE A 590 -16.63 31.50 13.05
C PHE A 590 -15.34 30.76 13.35
N ALA A 591 -14.99 29.82 12.47
CA ALA A 591 -13.76 29.07 12.58
C ALA A 591 -12.54 30.01 12.46
N SER A 592 -11.42 29.69 13.12
CA SER A 592 -10.19 30.45 12.91
C SER A 592 -9.68 30.32 11.48
N LEU A 593 -9.84 29.12 10.89
CA LEU A 593 -9.53 28.78 9.51
C LEU A 593 -10.75 28.10 8.89
N THR A 594 -11.04 28.38 7.61
CA THR A 594 -12.14 27.75 6.88
C THR A 594 -11.94 26.24 6.81
N GLN A 595 -12.95 25.45 7.22
CA GLN A 595 -12.82 24.00 7.35
C GLN A 595 -12.71 23.27 6.01
N ASP A 596 -13.33 23.81 4.95
CA ASP A 596 -13.09 23.36 3.56
C ASP A 596 -11.92 24.15 2.96
N THR A 597 -10.79 23.47 2.79
CA THR A 597 -9.55 24.10 2.31
C THR A 597 -9.59 24.46 0.83
N CYS A 598 -10.49 23.84 0.07
CA CYS A 598 -10.75 24.15 -1.34
C CYS A 598 -11.86 25.19 -1.53
N PHE A 599 -12.39 25.78 -0.45
CA PHE A 599 -13.45 26.79 -0.52
C PHE A 599 -13.13 27.91 -1.52
N TRP A 600 -11.91 28.45 -1.46
CA TRP A 600 -11.51 29.54 -2.34
C TRP A 600 -11.39 29.11 -3.82
N ALA A 601 -11.01 27.86 -4.11
CA ALA A 601 -11.01 27.37 -5.49
C ALA A 601 -12.44 27.33 -6.07
N LYS A 602 -13.42 26.93 -5.25
CA LYS A 602 -14.84 26.96 -5.63
C LYS A 602 -15.36 28.39 -5.85
N VAL A 603 -14.89 29.37 -5.06
CA VAL A 603 -15.20 30.79 -5.28
C VAL A 603 -14.69 31.27 -6.64
N GLU A 604 -13.45 30.90 -7.01
CA GLU A 604 -12.87 31.30 -8.29
C GLU A 604 -13.57 30.63 -9.48
N GLU A 605 -13.93 29.34 -9.36
CA GLU A 605 -14.77 28.65 -10.35
C GLU A 605 -16.14 29.33 -10.50
N ALA A 606 -16.81 29.64 -9.39
CA ALA A 606 -18.09 30.34 -9.39
C ALA A 606 -17.99 31.76 -9.96
N ARG A 607 -16.85 32.43 -9.83
CA ARG A 607 -16.57 33.73 -10.47
C ARG A 607 -16.48 33.57 -11.99
N GLY A 608 -15.75 32.56 -12.47
CA GLY A 608 -15.68 32.24 -13.90
C GLY A 608 -17.06 31.95 -14.50
N LEU A 609 -17.89 31.16 -13.80
CA LEU A 609 -19.27 30.91 -14.22
C LEU A 609 -20.11 32.18 -14.33
N LEU A 610 -19.92 33.13 -13.41
CA LEU A 610 -20.64 34.41 -13.41
C LEU A 610 -20.25 35.27 -14.62
N ASP A 611 -18.97 35.29 -14.97
CA ASP A 611 -18.47 35.97 -16.16
C ASP A 611 -18.97 35.29 -17.46
N ASP A 612 -19.08 33.97 -17.50
CA ASP A 612 -19.59 33.20 -18.64
C ASP A 612 -21.10 33.39 -18.87
N VAL A 613 -21.90 33.50 -17.79
CA VAL A 613 -23.34 33.79 -17.89
C VAL A 613 -23.59 35.15 -18.53
N GLY A 614 -22.74 36.15 -18.26
CA GLY A 614 -22.82 37.47 -18.90
C GLY A 614 -22.59 37.45 -20.41
N ASN A 615 -21.89 36.42 -20.92
CA ASN A 615 -21.48 36.31 -22.32
C ASN A 615 -22.29 35.26 -23.13
N THR A 616 -23.04 34.38 -22.47
CA THR A 616 -23.74 33.24 -23.11
C THR A 616 -25.12 33.63 -23.66
N ARG A 617 -25.38 33.31 -24.93
CA ARG A 617 -26.70 33.51 -25.59
C ARG A 617 -27.57 32.23 -25.67
N ASP A 618 -27.02 31.07 -25.34
CA ASP A 618 -27.73 29.78 -25.35
C ASP A 618 -28.54 29.58 -24.05
N PRO A 619 -29.88 29.45 -24.12
CA PRO A 619 -30.74 29.22 -22.96
C PRO A 619 -30.44 27.93 -22.19
N SER A 620 -30.01 26.86 -22.87
CA SER A 620 -29.76 25.56 -22.26
C SER A 620 -28.45 25.54 -21.48
N HIS A 621 -27.39 26.10 -22.06
CA HIS A 621 -26.11 26.33 -21.39
C HIS A 621 -26.27 27.31 -20.22
N SER A 622 -27.04 28.40 -20.40
CA SER A 622 -27.34 29.34 -19.32
C SER A 622 -28.04 28.66 -18.13
N ALA A 623 -29.03 27.79 -18.38
CA ALA A 623 -29.70 27.04 -17.32
C ALA A 623 -28.75 26.12 -16.54
N PHE A 624 -27.79 25.48 -17.22
CA PHE A 624 -26.74 24.67 -16.59
C PHE A 624 -25.80 25.50 -15.71
N LEU A 625 -25.33 26.65 -16.20
CA LEU A 625 -24.48 27.57 -15.44
C LEU A 625 -25.18 28.07 -14.17
N TRP A 626 -26.46 28.48 -14.28
CA TRP A 626 -27.28 28.88 -13.14
C TRP A 626 -27.43 27.78 -12.10
N LYS A 627 -27.66 26.53 -12.52
CA LYS A 627 -27.75 25.38 -11.61
C LYS A 627 -26.46 25.22 -10.79
N ASN A 628 -25.31 25.35 -11.43
CA ASN A 628 -24.01 25.23 -10.74
C ASN A 628 -23.76 26.41 -9.78
N MET A 629 -24.09 27.63 -10.20
CA MET A 629 -24.00 28.83 -9.35
C MET A 629 -24.93 28.75 -8.13
N ASP A 630 -26.18 28.33 -8.32
CA ASP A 630 -27.13 28.10 -7.22
C ASP A 630 -26.64 26.99 -6.28
N GLY A 631 -26.04 25.94 -6.84
CA GLY A 631 -25.38 24.87 -6.09
C GLY A 631 -24.27 25.39 -5.19
N PHE A 632 -23.36 26.20 -5.74
CA PHE A 632 -22.30 26.85 -4.97
C PHE A 632 -22.85 27.83 -3.92
N ALA A 633 -23.85 28.65 -4.26
CA ALA A 633 -24.47 29.59 -3.32
C ALA A 633 -25.05 28.88 -2.09
N ASN A 634 -25.78 27.78 -2.31
CA ASN A 634 -26.37 26.97 -1.24
C ASN A 634 -25.29 26.30 -0.38
N TYR A 635 -24.26 25.73 -1.01
CA TYR A 635 -23.10 25.17 -0.32
C TYR A 635 -22.41 26.22 0.57
N ALA A 636 -22.07 27.38 0.02
CA ALA A 636 -21.36 28.42 0.77
C ALA A 636 -22.22 28.98 1.92
N LYS A 637 -23.53 29.16 1.68
CA LYS A 637 -24.48 29.56 2.71
C LYS A 637 -24.52 28.57 3.87
N ALA A 638 -24.58 27.27 3.60
CA ALA A 638 -24.58 26.24 4.63
C ALA A 638 -23.30 26.29 5.50
N LEU A 639 -22.12 26.45 4.89
CA LEU A 639 -20.86 26.59 5.62
C LEU A 639 -20.80 27.87 6.48
N VAL A 640 -21.34 28.99 5.98
CA VAL A 640 -21.42 30.26 6.71
C VAL A 640 -22.37 30.13 7.91
N GLU A 641 -23.55 29.54 7.72
CA GLU A 641 -24.54 29.31 8.78
C GLU A 641 -24.03 28.35 9.86
N ALA A 642 -23.30 27.30 9.45
CA ALA A 642 -22.61 26.39 10.36
C ALA A 642 -21.37 27.02 11.03
N LYS A 643 -20.97 28.23 10.63
CA LYS A 643 -19.79 28.96 11.11
C LYS A 643 -18.48 28.18 10.89
N GLU A 644 -18.43 27.39 9.82
CA GLU A 644 -17.26 26.60 9.42
C GLU A 644 -16.26 27.40 8.58
N VAL A 645 -16.66 28.57 8.10
CA VAL A 645 -15.78 29.53 7.44
C VAL A 645 -15.03 30.41 8.45
N SER A 646 -13.89 30.96 8.03
CA SER A 646 -13.20 32.02 8.76
C SER A 646 -13.76 33.40 8.44
N ILE A 647 -13.45 34.38 9.28
CA ILE A 647 -13.99 35.75 9.20
C ILE A 647 -13.58 36.49 7.93
N ASP A 648 -12.48 36.07 7.30
CA ASP A 648 -12.01 36.58 6.02
C ASP A 648 -12.96 36.26 4.87
N VAL A 649 -13.63 35.11 4.90
CA VAL A 649 -14.62 34.73 3.89
C VAL A 649 -15.77 35.74 3.90
N VAL A 650 -16.25 36.13 5.08
CA VAL A 650 -17.38 37.06 5.25
C VAL A 650 -16.95 38.53 5.36
N ALA A 651 -15.68 38.83 5.12
CA ALA A 651 -15.18 40.20 5.14
C ALA A 651 -15.75 40.99 3.94
N LYS A 652 -16.08 42.27 4.16
CA LYS A 652 -16.86 43.09 3.22
C LYS A 652 -16.32 43.09 1.78
N ASN A 653 -14.99 43.12 1.62
CA ASN A 653 -14.32 43.21 0.33
C ASN A 653 -13.63 41.89 -0.07
N SER A 654 -14.00 40.77 0.57
CA SER A 654 -13.50 39.46 0.18
C SER A 654 -14.04 39.07 -1.21
N SER A 655 -13.30 38.22 -1.93
CA SER A 655 -13.77 37.72 -3.23
C SER A 655 -15.12 36.99 -3.14
N TYR A 656 -15.41 36.32 -2.02
CA TYR A 656 -16.70 35.66 -1.79
C TYR A 656 -17.83 36.69 -1.58
N SER A 657 -17.63 37.70 -0.74
CA SER A 657 -18.66 38.72 -0.48
C SER A 657 -18.96 39.55 -1.73
N LEU A 658 -17.94 39.85 -2.53
CA LEU A 658 -18.12 40.51 -3.83
C LEU A 658 -18.86 39.62 -4.82
N TRP A 659 -18.47 38.35 -4.93
CA TRP A 659 -19.20 37.38 -5.77
C TRP A 659 -20.67 37.24 -5.36
N LEU A 660 -20.96 37.16 -4.05
CA LEU A 660 -22.31 37.02 -3.53
C LEU A 660 -23.17 38.25 -3.86
N LYS A 661 -22.59 39.45 -3.80
CA LYS A 661 -23.25 40.69 -4.21
C LYS A 661 -23.61 40.64 -5.70
N ASP A 662 -22.64 40.36 -6.56
CA ASP A 662 -22.83 40.31 -8.01
C ASP A 662 -23.86 39.23 -8.40
N TYR A 663 -23.79 38.06 -7.76
CA TYR A 663 -24.74 36.96 -7.94
C TYR A 663 -26.18 37.36 -7.58
N ASN A 664 -26.38 38.04 -6.44
CA ASN A 664 -27.71 38.49 -6.01
C ASN A 664 -28.27 39.58 -6.93
N GLU A 665 -27.42 40.48 -7.44
CA GLU A 665 -27.82 41.50 -8.41
C GLU A 665 -28.28 40.86 -9.72
N LEU A 666 -27.51 39.92 -10.28
CA LEU A 666 -27.87 39.17 -11.49
C LEU A 666 -29.13 38.31 -11.30
N LYS A 667 -29.27 37.64 -10.16
CA LYS A 667 -30.45 36.83 -9.85
C LYS A 667 -31.71 37.68 -9.78
N SER A 668 -31.63 38.85 -9.15
CA SER A 668 -32.74 39.81 -9.06
C SER A 668 -33.16 40.31 -10.44
N GLN A 669 -32.21 40.63 -11.32
CA GLN A 669 -32.50 41.02 -12.70
C GLN A 669 -33.24 39.89 -13.45
N ARG A 670 -32.77 38.65 -13.33
CA ARG A 670 -33.43 37.50 -13.96
C ARG A 670 -34.87 37.28 -13.47
N GLU A 671 -35.12 37.46 -12.17
CA GLU A 671 -36.47 37.33 -11.60
C GLU A 671 -37.40 38.46 -12.06
N GLN A 672 -36.87 39.67 -12.28
CA GLN A 672 -37.62 40.80 -12.84
C GLN A 672 -37.92 40.63 -14.35
N PHE A 673 -37.03 39.99 -15.11
CA PHE A 673 -37.18 39.75 -16.55
C PHE A 673 -37.87 38.42 -16.90
N ARG A 674 -38.45 37.69 -15.94
CA ARG A 674 -39.35 36.57 -16.27
C ARG A 674 -40.57 37.15 -16.99
N PRO A 675 -40.84 36.81 -18.27
CA PRO A 675 -42.03 37.33 -18.93
C PRO A 675 -43.26 36.84 -18.14
N GLN A 676 -44.00 37.78 -17.57
CA GLN A 676 -45.37 37.53 -17.13
C GLN A 676 -46.14 37.17 -18.39
N PHE A 677 -46.39 35.88 -18.63
CA PHE A 677 -47.51 35.49 -19.48
C PHE A 677 -48.79 35.83 -18.71
N SER A 678 -49.15 37.12 -18.74
CA SER A 678 -50.46 37.61 -18.37
C SER A 678 -51.47 37.08 -19.39
N GLY A 679 -52.48 36.38 -18.89
CA GLY A 679 -53.46 35.65 -19.67
C GLY A 679 -54.15 36.49 -20.75
N PHE A 680 -54.21 35.93 -21.96
CA PHE A 680 -55.29 36.23 -22.88
C PHE A 680 -56.38 35.18 -22.69
N MET A 681 -57.46 35.67 -22.08
CA MET A 681 -58.74 35.04 -21.83
C MET A 681 -59.31 34.29 -23.05
N ASN A 682 -59.83 33.10 -22.76
CA ASN A 682 -61.13 32.59 -23.19
C ASN A 682 -61.79 33.34 -24.37
N ARG A 683 -61.83 32.70 -25.53
CA ARG A 683 -63.02 32.75 -26.36
C ARG A 683 -63.60 31.35 -26.48
N GLU A 684 -64.81 31.25 -25.94
CA GLU A 684 -65.73 30.14 -26.00
C GLU A 684 -65.85 29.59 -27.41
N ILE A 685 -65.86 28.27 -27.51
CA ILE A 685 -66.62 27.57 -28.54
C ILE A 685 -67.53 26.61 -27.79
N VAL A 686 -68.84 26.82 -27.95
CA VAL A 686 -69.95 25.98 -27.48
C VAL A 686 -70.79 25.67 -28.72
N PRO A 687 -71.40 24.48 -28.83
CA PRO A 687 -70.84 23.13 -28.79
C PRO A 687 -70.62 22.52 -30.19
#